data_AF-A0A317WP10-F1
#
_entry.id   AF-A0A317WP10-F1
#
_cell.length_a   1.000
_cell.length_b   1.000
_cell.length_c   1.000
_cell.angle_alpha   90.00
_cell.angle_beta   90.00
_cell.angle_gamma   90.00
#
_symmetry.space_group_name_H-M   'P 1'
#
loop_
_entity.id
_entity.type
_entity.pdbx_description
1 polymer ?
#
loop_
_entity_poly.entity_id
_entity_poly.type
_entity_poly.pdbx_seq_one_letter_code
_entity_poly.pdbx_strand_id
1 'polypeptide(L)'
;MIRGRSRIPKIVVAALASYVLLTLLLSEKGGHYWNKDWVDIARTTLEDRALEHIQNQTLGFEHIYAIGLKERTDKRDFLTLAASMAGFQVDWLDGVRPDEFSEKALPNENGLKSSEIGCWRAHMNALSDIVENSYSTALILEDDADWDINIKKQLPEFARGVRALTGNTDSSRNAPYGTNWDILWVGGCASAASPNETQFYAIPNDPTAPSVEHRGTWGGPLDAWKRKFPENSTRFIYRAEMGCCTYGYAVTKRGAERILAALSVDRLVAAVDNSMSDMCGGKDGREQIECYAPFPNMIGTYKAAGRASKDSDIHGGSDEWHEAQAWNLMYSTRLNIHRLVAGQNKVYAQYDEGFPWSRRVVNREDFEYPRGILSLSSAIRSFPTVSSRHIITQLSTETGTGVQPGPQGPRTWTWAPTFRTRDHPFLASVSGTLSQHPETTRAIPIALTMVVAGPDPKEEVQEHTGLLNSLNCDSATPPPDDVKLELGYYTTDDEKRLSDAPEPQGGNIRLLIWMTINIVATVAIVFTNKSVLSNANFRNSQVSFAAYHFTITGFTLWLASRPFCGWFEPKHVSPYRILHLVAAMCIQVIFQNLALAYSSVIFHQLARLLLTPATALLNYTLYQSSIPKSAFLPLVLLCTGVGIVSYFDSLPSSHGNDTTSPEGIFFALSGVCASALYTVLVGRYHKKLEMSSMQLLLNQAPVSAAVLVCIVPWMETFPVVSTVPGSLWASILAFYIIDAAGPVTSTVIGQLKTCIIVGLGWMLSDHRIMHQSIAGIFLALTGMSL
;
A
#
# COMPACT_ATOMS: atom_id res chain seq x y z
N MET A 1 -35.70 2.78 48.37
CA MET A 1 -35.22 4.13 47.97
C MET A 1 -33.69 4.06 47.89
N ILE A 2 -32.96 4.77 47.04
CA ILE A 2 -33.28 5.93 46.18
C ILE A 2 -32.92 5.56 44.72
N ARG A 3 -33.87 5.59 43.78
CA ARG A 3 -33.59 5.47 42.33
C ARG A 3 -34.30 6.62 41.60
N GLY A 4 -33.79 7.82 41.84
CA GLY A 4 -34.43 9.08 41.50
C GLY A 4 -34.50 9.34 39.98
N ARG A 5 -35.62 9.94 39.56
CA ARG A 5 -35.97 10.31 38.18
C ARG A 5 -35.18 11.54 37.69
N SER A 6 -33.85 11.47 37.63
CA SER A 6 -33.01 12.56 37.13
C SER A 6 -32.51 12.30 35.70
N ARG A 7 -32.48 13.36 34.86
CA ARG A 7 -31.82 13.33 33.53
C ARG A 7 -30.29 13.27 33.66
N ILE A 8 -29.78 13.78 34.78
CA ILE A 8 -28.36 13.93 35.14
C ILE A 8 -27.54 12.65 34.90
N PRO A 9 -27.86 11.46 35.46
CA PRO A 9 -27.05 10.26 35.24
C PRO A 9 -26.94 9.85 33.77
N LYS A 10 -27.96 10.06 32.92
CA LYS A 10 -27.85 9.77 31.48
C LYS A 10 -26.90 10.75 30.78
N ILE A 11 -26.98 12.03 31.11
CA ILE A 11 -26.08 13.06 30.58
C ILE A 11 -24.65 12.82 31.09
N VAL A 12 -24.48 12.47 32.37
CA VAL A 12 -23.19 12.18 33.00
C VAL A 12 -22.58 10.88 32.48
N VAL A 13 -23.37 9.82 32.21
CA VAL A 13 -22.85 8.58 31.59
C VAL A 13 -22.55 8.79 30.11
N ALA A 14 -23.36 9.54 29.36
CA ALA A 14 -23.04 9.91 27.98
C ALA A 14 -21.79 10.81 27.90
N ALA A 15 -21.65 11.76 28.82
CA ALA A 15 -20.47 12.60 28.95
C ALA A 15 -19.26 11.81 29.43
N LEU A 16 -19.40 10.84 30.35
CA LEU A 16 -18.32 9.94 30.77
C LEU A 16 -17.94 8.97 29.67
N ALA A 17 -18.87 8.45 28.86
CA ALA A 17 -18.54 7.64 27.70
C ALA A 17 -17.81 8.47 26.63
N SER A 18 -18.25 9.72 26.40
CA SER A 18 -17.58 10.67 25.51
C SER A 18 -16.22 11.13 26.05
N TYR A 19 -16.06 11.26 27.37
CA TYR A 19 -14.83 11.64 28.07
C TYR A 19 -13.84 10.46 28.17
N VAL A 20 -14.32 9.24 28.38
CA VAL A 20 -13.52 8.00 28.31
C VAL A 20 -13.09 7.75 26.87
N LEU A 21 -13.93 8.03 25.87
CA LEU A 21 -13.49 8.04 24.47
C LEU A 21 -12.47 9.15 24.20
N LEU A 22 -12.74 10.40 24.60
CA LEU A 22 -11.80 11.51 24.44
C LEU A 22 -10.47 11.24 25.15
N THR A 23 -10.47 10.62 26.33
CA THR A 23 -9.22 10.21 27.00
C THR A 23 -8.62 8.93 26.42
N LEU A 24 -9.35 8.04 25.76
CA LEU A 24 -8.74 6.98 24.94
C LEU A 24 -8.11 7.53 23.64
N LEU A 25 -8.65 8.63 23.09
CA LEU A 25 -8.13 9.34 21.93
C LEU A 25 -7.00 10.34 22.28
N LEU A 26 -6.93 10.85 23.52
CA LEU A 26 -6.02 11.92 23.95
C LEU A 26 -5.10 11.56 25.14
N SER A 27 -5.26 10.40 25.80
CA SER A 27 -4.29 9.95 26.81
C SER A 27 -2.94 9.69 26.17
N GLU A 28 -1.86 10.01 26.87
CA GLU A 28 -0.46 9.81 26.42
C GLU A 28 -0.18 8.37 25.94
N LYS A 29 -0.86 7.37 26.51
CA LYS A 29 -0.77 5.97 26.05
C LYS A 29 -1.44 5.73 24.70
N GLY A 30 -2.54 6.43 24.41
CA GLY A 30 -3.13 6.51 23.07
C GLY A 30 -2.25 7.35 22.14
N GLY A 31 -1.70 8.46 22.63
CA GLY A 31 -0.87 9.40 21.87
C GLY A 31 0.33 8.76 21.16
N HIS A 32 1.01 7.77 21.77
CA HIS A 32 2.09 7.05 21.09
C HIS A 32 1.59 6.23 19.88
N TYR A 33 0.42 5.60 19.96
CA TYR A 33 -0.18 4.91 18.82
C TYR A 33 -0.78 5.89 17.82
N TRP A 34 -1.47 6.93 18.30
CA TRP A 34 -2.19 7.89 17.47
C TRP A 34 -1.24 8.78 16.65
N ASN A 35 -0.18 9.33 17.26
CA ASN A 35 0.85 10.05 16.49
C ASN A 35 1.56 9.12 15.51
N LYS A 36 1.87 7.87 15.90
CA LYS A 36 2.57 6.96 14.98
C LYS A 36 1.69 6.55 13.81
N ASP A 37 0.46 6.12 14.05
CA ASP A 37 -0.51 5.80 13.00
C ASP A 37 -0.82 7.03 12.12
N TRP A 38 -1.02 8.24 12.67
CA TRP A 38 -1.30 9.44 11.86
C TRP A 38 -0.08 9.97 11.11
N VAL A 39 1.12 9.92 11.68
CA VAL A 39 2.35 10.30 10.96
C VAL A 39 2.68 9.27 9.89
N ASP A 40 2.58 7.97 10.16
CA ASP A 40 2.75 6.93 9.13
C ASP A 40 1.61 6.99 8.09
N ILE A 41 0.39 7.39 8.44
CA ILE A 41 -0.72 7.67 7.49
C ILE A 41 -0.43 8.90 6.63
N ALA A 42 0.04 10.00 7.22
CA ALA A 42 0.36 11.21 6.47
C ALA A 42 1.56 10.95 5.56
N ARG A 43 2.62 10.33 6.09
CA ARG A 43 3.82 9.92 5.36
C ARG A 43 3.50 8.96 4.23
N THR A 44 2.72 7.89 4.43
CA THR A 44 2.31 7.01 3.33
C THR A 44 1.47 7.74 2.29
N THR A 45 0.52 8.60 2.69
CA THR A 45 -0.30 9.37 1.75
C THR A 45 0.51 10.43 0.97
N LEU A 46 1.61 10.95 1.55
CA LEU A 46 2.56 11.86 0.90
C LEU A 46 3.56 11.12 0.01
N GLU A 47 4.03 9.94 0.43
CA GLU A 47 4.81 9.02 -0.40
C GLU A 47 4.02 8.60 -1.63
N ASP A 48 2.77 8.17 -1.47
CA ASP A 48 1.87 7.83 -2.58
C ASP A 48 1.76 9.01 -3.58
N ARG A 49 1.60 10.25 -3.08
CA ARG A 49 1.54 11.50 -3.87
C ARG A 49 2.87 11.98 -4.47
N ALA A 50 3.99 11.43 -4.04
CA ALA A 50 5.29 11.62 -4.70
C ALA A 50 5.48 10.57 -5.80
N LEU A 51 5.13 9.32 -5.50
CA LEU A 51 5.19 8.18 -6.41
C LEU A 51 4.17 8.26 -7.56
N GLU A 52 3.10 9.06 -7.42
CA GLU A 52 2.25 9.54 -8.52
C GLU A 52 3.09 10.05 -9.72
N HIS A 53 4.25 10.69 -9.49
CA HIS A 53 5.08 11.21 -10.57
C HIS A 53 5.70 10.12 -11.46
N ILE A 54 5.84 8.88 -10.96
CA ILE A 54 6.32 7.73 -11.77
C ILE A 54 5.34 7.38 -12.91
N GLN A 55 4.08 7.84 -12.83
CA GLN A 55 3.11 7.66 -13.91
C GLN A 55 3.33 8.62 -15.11
N ASN A 56 4.23 9.60 -14.98
CA ASN A 56 4.54 10.58 -16.03
C ASN A 56 5.24 9.93 -17.26
N GLN A 57 5.70 10.76 -18.21
CA GLN A 57 6.41 10.29 -19.41
C GLN A 57 7.92 10.06 -19.21
N THR A 58 8.50 10.37 -18.05
CA THR A 58 9.92 10.16 -17.69
C THR A 58 10.10 9.11 -16.59
N LEU A 59 9.06 8.29 -16.32
CA LEU A 59 9.02 7.28 -15.25
C LEU A 59 9.40 7.84 -13.85
N GLY A 60 9.22 9.15 -13.63
CA GLY A 60 9.59 9.86 -12.41
C GLY A 60 11.06 10.26 -12.30
N PHE A 61 11.89 10.03 -13.32
CA PHE A 61 13.23 10.64 -13.43
C PHE A 61 13.12 12.05 -14.04
N GLU A 62 14.19 12.83 -14.05
CA GLU A 62 14.19 14.13 -14.75
C GLU A 62 14.35 13.96 -16.26
N HIS A 63 15.10 12.93 -16.69
CA HIS A 63 15.34 12.60 -18.09
C HIS A 63 15.38 11.06 -18.30
N ILE A 64 15.13 10.59 -19.52
CA ILE A 64 15.44 9.21 -19.92
C ILE A 64 16.16 9.24 -21.28
N TYR A 65 17.31 8.58 -21.35
CA TYR A 65 17.98 8.21 -22.59
C TYR A 65 17.65 6.75 -22.91
N ALA A 66 17.22 6.43 -24.13
CA ALA A 66 17.47 5.09 -24.67
C ALA A 66 18.93 5.00 -25.12
N ILE A 67 19.28 3.99 -25.91
CA ILE A 67 20.67 3.66 -26.23
C ILE A 67 20.76 3.00 -27.60
N GLY A 68 21.74 3.28 -28.47
CA GLY A 68 22.04 2.41 -29.62
C GLY A 68 22.71 3.09 -30.83
N LEU A 69 23.27 2.31 -31.75
CA LEU A 69 23.90 2.83 -32.98
C LEU A 69 22.89 3.57 -33.88
N LYS A 70 23.34 4.63 -34.57
CA LYS A 70 22.49 5.53 -35.38
C LYS A 70 21.74 4.82 -36.50
N GLU A 71 22.43 3.89 -37.16
CA GLU A 71 21.95 3.11 -38.29
C GLU A 71 21.17 1.84 -37.90
N ARG A 72 21.11 1.48 -36.61
CA ARG A 72 20.23 0.42 -36.08
C ARG A 72 18.79 0.92 -35.92
N THR A 73 18.23 1.46 -37.01
CA THR A 73 16.84 1.93 -37.07
C THR A 73 15.85 0.82 -36.73
N ASP A 74 16.18 -0.43 -37.07
CA ASP A 74 15.42 -1.63 -36.70
C ASP A 74 15.22 -1.80 -35.19
N LYS A 75 16.20 -1.41 -34.38
CA LYS A 75 16.08 -1.39 -32.92
C LYS A 75 15.49 -0.08 -32.40
N ARG A 76 15.94 1.08 -32.91
CA ARG A 76 15.47 2.42 -32.49
C ARG A 76 13.95 2.58 -32.67
N ASP A 77 13.40 2.20 -33.83
CA ASP A 77 11.96 2.26 -34.10
C ASP A 77 11.15 1.38 -33.12
N PHE A 78 11.67 0.19 -32.79
CA PHE A 78 10.99 -0.76 -31.91
C PHE A 78 11.04 -0.33 -30.45
N LEU A 79 12.19 0.18 -29.96
CA LEU A 79 12.29 0.70 -28.59
C LEU A 79 11.34 1.90 -28.41
N THR A 80 11.34 2.86 -29.34
CA THR A 80 10.43 4.02 -29.30
C THR A 80 8.97 3.60 -29.31
N LEU A 81 8.58 2.62 -30.13
CA LEU A 81 7.23 2.06 -30.14
C LEU A 81 6.87 1.36 -28.82
N ALA A 82 7.80 0.60 -28.23
CA ALA A 82 7.61 -0.05 -26.93
C ALA A 82 7.44 0.98 -25.79
N ALA A 83 8.26 2.03 -25.78
CA ALA A 83 8.20 3.10 -24.78
C ALA A 83 6.85 3.83 -24.87
N SER A 84 6.40 4.13 -26.09
CA SER A 84 5.05 4.68 -26.37
C SER A 84 3.93 3.78 -25.83
N MET A 85 3.99 2.46 -26.05
CA MET A 85 2.97 1.52 -25.54
C MET A 85 2.95 1.39 -24.00
N ALA A 86 4.09 1.60 -23.34
CA ALA A 86 4.21 1.74 -21.88
C ALA A 86 3.95 3.17 -21.36
N GLY A 87 3.80 4.14 -22.26
CA GLY A 87 3.44 5.53 -21.98
C GLY A 87 4.59 6.43 -21.51
N PHE A 88 5.84 6.17 -21.91
CA PHE A 88 7.01 7.00 -21.60
C PHE A 88 7.83 7.37 -22.87
N GLN A 89 8.74 8.33 -22.73
CA GLN A 89 9.59 8.88 -23.81
C GLN A 89 11.09 8.79 -23.46
N VAL A 90 11.98 8.95 -24.45
CA VAL A 90 13.41 8.54 -24.41
C VAL A 90 14.29 9.27 -25.45
N ASP A 91 15.45 9.86 -25.11
CA ASP A 91 16.04 11.01 -25.86
C ASP A 91 17.49 10.93 -26.42
N TRP A 92 17.69 11.02 -27.76
CA TRP A 92 18.66 11.80 -28.59
C TRP A 92 20.13 11.89 -28.13
N LEU A 93 20.85 10.78 -28.33
CA LEU A 93 22.30 10.65 -28.43
C LEU A 93 22.61 9.60 -29.54
N ASP A 94 23.88 9.33 -29.86
CA ASP A 94 24.28 8.26 -30.78
C ASP A 94 25.40 7.38 -30.20
N GLY A 95 25.25 6.05 -30.30
CA GLY A 95 26.29 5.08 -29.97
C GLY A 95 27.50 5.22 -30.89
N VAL A 96 28.71 5.14 -30.33
CA VAL A 96 29.96 5.50 -31.01
C VAL A 96 30.59 4.27 -31.68
N ARG A 97 30.93 4.37 -32.97
CA ARG A 97 31.64 3.29 -33.67
C ARG A 97 33.14 3.26 -33.34
N PRO A 98 33.80 2.08 -33.40
CA PRO A 98 35.23 1.96 -33.11
C PRO A 98 36.12 2.80 -34.04
N ASP A 99 35.71 2.99 -35.29
CA ASP A 99 36.41 3.75 -36.33
C ASP A 99 36.20 5.26 -36.26
N GLU A 100 35.21 5.73 -35.48
CA GLU A 100 34.98 7.15 -35.18
C GLU A 100 35.81 7.64 -33.98
N PHE A 101 36.43 6.71 -33.24
CA PHE A 101 37.13 6.98 -31.99
C PHE A 101 38.66 7.03 -32.16
N SER A 102 39.28 8.05 -31.57
CA SER A 102 40.74 8.20 -31.53
C SER A 102 41.33 7.56 -30.27
N GLU A 103 42.24 6.61 -30.41
CA GLU A 103 42.95 5.96 -29.29
C GLU A 103 43.57 6.96 -28.28
N LYS A 104 43.93 8.16 -28.75
CA LYS A 104 44.47 9.26 -27.91
C LYS A 104 43.46 9.85 -26.92
N ALA A 105 42.18 9.45 -27.00
CA ALA A 105 41.13 9.83 -26.06
C ALA A 105 40.83 8.74 -25.01
N LEU A 106 41.62 7.65 -24.98
CA LEU A 106 41.60 6.70 -23.87
C LEU A 106 42.33 7.29 -22.66
N PRO A 107 41.84 7.08 -21.42
CA PRO A 107 42.57 7.49 -20.21
C PRO A 107 43.88 6.70 -20.01
N ASN A 108 43.94 5.46 -20.53
CA ASN A 108 45.10 4.57 -20.45
C ASN A 108 45.08 3.51 -21.55
N GLU A 109 46.26 2.96 -21.86
CA GLU A 109 46.38 1.70 -22.60
C GLU A 109 45.63 0.58 -21.86
N ASN A 110 44.82 -0.20 -22.59
CA ASN A 110 43.97 -1.25 -22.04
C ASN A 110 43.77 -2.38 -23.07
N GLY A 111 43.27 -3.53 -22.62
CA GLY A 111 43.12 -4.74 -23.44
C GLY A 111 41.70 -4.97 -24.00
N LEU A 112 40.84 -3.96 -24.03
CA LEU A 112 39.44 -4.09 -24.45
C LEU A 112 39.31 -4.21 -25.97
N LYS A 113 38.24 -4.87 -26.44
CA LYS A 113 37.87 -4.86 -27.86
C LYS A 113 37.47 -3.44 -28.26
N SER A 114 37.76 -3.07 -29.51
CA SER A 114 37.41 -1.76 -30.05
C SER A 114 35.90 -1.49 -29.99
N SER A 115 35.06 -2.54 -30.05
CA SER A 115 33.62 -2.44 -29.77
C SER A 115 33.32 -2.04 -28.33
N GLU A 116 33.89 -2.72 -27.33
CA GLU A 116 33.75 -2.37 -25.90
C GLU A 116 34.20 -0.92 -25.60
N ILE A 117 35.16 -0.39 -26.36
CA ILE A 117 35.64 1.00 -26.26
C ILE A 117 34.61 2.01 -26.80
N GLY A 118 34.08 1.85 -28.01
CA GLY A 118 33.02 2.75 -28.53
C GLY A 118 31.77 2.73 -27.64
N CYS A 119 31.44 1.53 -27.19
CA CYS A 119 30.39 1.19 -26.23
C CYS A 119 30.63 1.85 -24.84
N TRP A 120 31.88 1.95 -24.35
CA TRP A 120 32.26 2.81 -23.19
C TRP A 120 32.11 4.30 -23.48
N ARG A 121 32.61 4.77 -24.63
CA ARG A 121 32.64 6.19 -24.99
C ARG A 121 31.23 6.76 -25.06
N ALA A 122 30.29 5.97 -25.56
CA ALA A 122 28.87 6.31 -25.59
C ALA A 122 28.32 6.50 -24.15
N HIS A 123 28.58 5.60 -23.19
CA HIS A 123 28.18 5.80 -21.78
C HIS A 123 28.76 7.09 -21.19
N MET A 124 30.03 7.35 -21.47
CA MET A 124 30.68 8.58 -21.02
C MET A 124 30.13 9.84 -21.73
N ASN A 125 29.40 9.72 -22.85
CA ASN A 125 28.69 10.83 -23.48
C ASN A 125 27.37 11.12 -22.74
N ALA A 126 26.53 10.10 -22.50
CA ALA A 126 25.29 10.27 -21.74
C ALA A 126 25.53 10.83 -20.33
N LEU A 127 26.57 10.32 -19.65
CA LEU A 127 26.96 10.84 -18.34
C LEU A 127 27.52 12.27 -18.40
N SER A 128 28.17 12.68 -19.50
CA SER A 128 28.62 14.07 -19.70
C SER A 128 27.43 15.01 -19.87
N ASP A 129 26.47 14.64 -20.72
CA ASP A 129 25.25 15.42 -20.98
C ASP A 129 24.43 15.64 -19.68
N ILE A 130 24.29 14.62 -18.85
CA ILE A 130 23.68 14.71 -17.51
C ILE A 130 24.40 15.74 -16.62
N VAL A 131 25.73 15.80 -16.67
CA VAL A 131 26.52 16.73 -15.85
C VAL A 131 26.48 18.16 -16.40
N GLU A 132 26.51 18.31 -17.72
CA GLU A 132 26.46 19.58 -18.46
C GLU A 132 25.09 20.24 -18.32
N ASN A 133 24.01 19.54 -18.69
CA ASN A 133 22.62 19.99 -18.51
C ASN A 133 22.19 20.01 -17.04
N SER A 134 22.96 19.38 -16.15
CA SER A 134 22.77 19.35 -14.70
C SER A 134 21.50 18.65 -14.21
N TYR A 135 20.99 17.68 -14.98
CA TYR A 135 19.82 16.87 -14.60
C TYR A 135 20.05 16.15 -13.27
N SER A 136 19.11 16.24 -12.34
CA SER A 136 19.25 15.68 -10.99
C SER A 136 19.28 14.15 -10.97
N THR A 137 18.45 13.52 -11.83
CA THR A 137 18.37 12.08 -12.04
C THR A 137 18.03 11.76 -13.50
N ALA A 138 18.70 10.77 -14.08
CA ALA A 138 18.38 10.27 -15.42
C ALA A 138 18.43 8.75 -15.48
N LEU A 139 17.59 8.16 -16.32
CA LEU A 139 17.56 6.72 -16.66
C LEU A 139 18.16 6.50 -18.06
N ILE A 140 18.84 5.37 -18.25
CA ILE A 140 19.68 5.02 -19.41
C ILE A 140 19.31 3.57 -19.81
N LEU A 141 18.87 3.29 -21.05
CA LEU A 141 18.20 2.02 -21.47
C LEU A 141 18.65 1.43 -22.83
N GLU A 142 19.33 0.26 -22.88
CA GLU A 142 19.92 -0.37 -24.09
C GLU A 142 18.97 -0.51 -25.32
N ASP A 143 19.46 -0.54 -26.58
CA ASP A 143 18.57 -0.61 -27.78
C ASP A 143 17.78 -1.92 -27.87
N ASP A 144 18.26 -2.96 -27.21
CA ASP A 144 17.57 -4.23 -27.01
C ASP A 144 16.67 -4.24 -25.75
N ALA A 145 16.68 -3.20 -24.92
CA ALA A 145 15.97 -3.17 -23.64
C ALA A 145 14.44 -3.31 -23.77
N ASP A 146 13.86 -4.18 -22.96
CA ASP A 146 12.43 -4.42 -22.87
C ASP A 146 12.01 -4.54 -21.40
N TRP A 147 10.71 -4.42 -21.15
CA TRP A 147 10.13 -4.40 -19.81
C TRP A 147 8.73 -4.98 -19.86
N ASP A 148 8.26 -5.46 -18.71
CA ASP A 148 6.84 -5.74 -18.53
C ASP A 148 6.00 -4.50 -18.85
N ILE A 149 4.94 -4.68 -19.64
CA ILE A 149 4.01 -3.60 -20.04
C ILE A 149 3.34 -2.87 -18.85
N ASN A 150 3.43 -3.43 -17.66
CA ASN A 150 2.99 -2.84 -16.40
C ASN A 150 4.13 -2.19 -15.58
N ILE A 151 5.27 -1.84 -16.19
CA ILE A 151 6.46 -1.27 -15.54
C ILE A 151 6.14 -0.07 -14.62
N LYS A 152 5.23 0.82 -15.05
CA LYS A 152 4.72 1.95 -14.25
C LYS A 152 3.99 1.55 -12.96
N LYS A 153 3.51 0.30 -12.85
CA LYS A 153 2.93 -0.27 -11.62
C LYS A 153 3.98 -0.98 -10.75
N GLN A 154 5.13 -1.40 -11.30
CA GLN A 154 6.26 -1.97 -10.53
C GLN A 154 7.12 -0.89 -9.86
N LEU A 155 7.49 0.15 -10.63
CA LEU A 155 8.44 1.19 -10.22
C LEU A 155 8.05 1.96 -8.95
N PRO A 156 6.76 2.21 -8.62
CA PRO A 156 6.37 2.80 -7.34
C PRO A 156 6.81 1.99 -6.11
N GLU A 157 6.77 0.65 -6.16
CA GLU A 157 7.29 -0.18 -5.05
C GLU A 157 8.81 -0.34 -5.12
N PHE A 158 9.42 -0.24 -6.31
CA PHE A 158 10.88 -0.14 -6.43
C PHE A 158 11.42 1.10 -5.72
N ALA A 159 10.82 2.26 -5.99
CA ALA A 159 11.14 3.53 -5.34
C ALA A 159 10.97 3.48 -3.82
N ARG A 160 9.94 2.78 -3.31
CA ARG A 160 9.80 2.54 -1.86
C ARG A 160 10.91 1.66 -1.30
N GLY A 161 11.32 0.62 -2.03
CA GLY A 161 12.46 -0.22 -1.64
C GLY A 161 13.75 0.58 -1.54
N VAL A 162 14.09 1.32 -2.60
CA VAL A 162 15.27 2.21 -2.65
C VAL A 162 15.24 3.24 -1.51
N ARG A 163 14.12 3.92 -1.29
CA ARG A 163 13.99 4.92 -0.20
C ARG A 163 14.02 4.32 1.19
N ALA A 164 13.47 3.12 1.38
CA ALA A 164 13.52 2.38 2.65
C ALA A 164 14.93 1.85 2.99
N LEU A 165 15.77 1.59 1.98
CA LEU A 165 17.16 1.15 2.15
C LEU A 165 18.13 2.34 2.31
N THR A 166 17.95 3.41 1.52
CA THR A 166 18.76 4.65 1.60
C THR A 166 18.38 5.59 2.76
N GLY A 167 17.37 5.21 3.55
CA GLY A 167 16.84 6.03 4.65
C GLY A 167 16.19 7.36 4.23
N ASN A 168 15.87 7.53 2.94
CA ASN A 168 15.41 8.82 2.40
C ASN A 168 13.92 9.06 2.70
N THR A 169 13.66 9.73 3.84
CA THR A 169 12.31 10.07 4.32
C THR A 169 11.62 11.17 3.53
N ASP A 170 12.35 12.03 2.82
CA ASP A 170 11.79 13.20 2.16
C ASP A 170 11.15 12.84 0.80
N SER A 171 9.82 12.81 0.79
CA SER A 171 9.02 12.49 -0.41
C SER A 171 8.92 13.68 -1.37
N SER A 172 9.98 13.91 -2.15
CA SER A 172 9.95 14.87 -3.27
C SER A 172 9.20 14.30 -4.47
N ARG A 173 8.34 15.11 -5.10
CA ARG A 173 7.70 14.77 -6.39
C ARG A 173 8.70 14.71 -7.55
N ASN A 174 9.75 15.52 -7.50
CA ASN A 174 10.76 15.61 -8.55
C ASN A 174 11.86 14.54 -8.39
N ALA A 175 11.87 13.80 -7.28
CA ALA A 175 12.80 12.70 -7.01
C ALA A 175 12.08 11.58 -6.24
N PRO A 176 11.12 10.86 -6.86
CA PRO A 176 10.31 9.84 -6.21
C PRO A 176 11.13 8.64 -5.71
N TYR A 177 12.28 8.36 -6.35
CA TYR A 177 13.29 7.38 -5.92
C TYR A 177 14.25 7.92 -4.83
N GLY A 178 14.13 9.19 -4.45
CA GLY A 178 15.16 9.92 -3.69
C GLY A 178 16.42 10.20 -4.52
N THR A 179 17.44 10.77 -3.88
CA THR A 179 18.76 11.09 -4.48
C THR A 179 19.95 10.61 -3.63
N ASN A 180 19.68 9.74 -2.64
CA ASN A 180 20.69 9.21 -1.71
C ASN A 180 21.40 7.96 -2.27
N TRP A 181 21.65 7.93 -3.58
CA TRP A 181 22.22 6.80 -4.32
C TRP A 181 23.01 7.35 -5.52
N ASP A 182 24.01 6.59 -5.97
CA ASP A 182 24.81 6.92 -7.15
C ASP A 182 24.30 6.17 -8.40
N ILE A 183 23.91 4.89 -8.27
CA ILE A 183 23.33 4.07 -9.36
C ILE A 183 22.09 3.28 -8.90
N LEU A 184 21.03 3.25 -9.73
CA LEU A 184 19.95 2.24 -9.65
C LEU A 184 20.04 1.29 -10.85
N TRP A 185 20.44 0.04 -10.61
CA TRP A 185 20.67 -0.98 -11.66
C TRP A 185 19.37 -1.72 -11.99
N VAL A 186 18.40 -1.04 -12.62
CA VAL A 186 17.03 -1.55 -12.82
C VAL A 186 16.93 -2.70 -13.84
N GLY A 187 17.91 -2.83 -14.73
CA GLY A 187 18.02 -3.83 -15.78
C GLY A 187 19.46 -4.23 -16.08
N GLY A 188 19.66 -5.52 -16.36
CA GLY A 188 20.98 -6.09 -16.66
C GLY A 188 20.93 -7.62 -16.74
N CYS A 189 22.10 -8.24 -16.84
CA CYS A 189 22.28 -9.69 -16.82
C CYS A 189 22.37 -10.25 -15.39
N ALA A 190 22.95 -9.49 -14.46
CA ALA A 190 23.11 -9.92 -13.07
C ALA A 190 23.19 -8.74 -12.11
N SER A 191 22.86 -9.01 -10.85
CA SER A 191 23.20 -8.17 -9.70
C SER A 191 23.40 -9.06 -8.48
N ALA A 192 24.22 -8.67 -7.50
CA ALA A 192 24.39 -9.44 -6.27
C ALA A 192 24.51 -8.54 -5.03
N ALA A 193 23.92 -9.00 -3.93
CA ALA A 193 24.11 -8.40 -2.60
C ALA A 193 25.48 -8.77 -2.02
N SER A 194 26.06 -7.90 -1.19
CA SER A 194 27.26 -8.26 -0.42
C SER A 194 26.98 -9.43 0.52
N PRO A 195 27.91 -10.39 0.74
CA PRO A 195 27.75 -11.45 1.73
C PRO A 195 27.49 -10.96 3.16
N ASN A 196 27.87 -9.71 3.46
CA ASN A 196 27.65 -9.04 4.75
C ASN A 196 26.36 -8.20 4.80
N GLU A 197 25.58 -8.11 3.71
CA GLU A 197 24.40 -7.27 3.66
C GLU A 197 23.30 -7.80 4.60
N THR A 198 22.70 -6.87 5.36
CA THR A 198 21.67 -7.16 6.36
C THR A 198 20.32 -6.56 5.99
N GLN A 199 20.25 -5.56 5.12
CA GLN A 199 19.01 -4.86 4.76
C GLN A 199 18.58 -5.19 3.33
N PHE A 200 17.34 -5.64 3.18
CA PHE A 200 16.72 -5.87 1.88
C PHE A 200 15.23 -5.54 1.94
N TYR A 201 14.66 -5.21 0.79
CA TYR A 201 13.22 -5.01 0.61
C TYR A 201 12.69 -6.15 -0.25
N ALA A 202 11.65 -6.85 0.20
CA ALA A 202 11.09 -8.01 -0.49
C ALA A 202 9.65 -7.72 -0.94
N ILE A 203 9.37 -7.97 -2.22
CA ILE A 203 8.06 -7.87 -2.87
C ILE A 203 7.59 -9.30 -3.13
N PRO A 204 6.84 -9.93 -2.20
CA PRO A 204 6.42 -11.32 -2.32
C PRO A 204 5.19 -11.48 -3.21
N ASN A 205 5.08 -12.65 -3.85
CA ASN A 205 4.04 -13.00 -4.81
C ASN A 205 3.96 -12.03 -6.01
N ASP A 206 5.12 -11.56 -6.47
CA ASP A 206 5.24 -10.70 -7.65
C ASP A 206 4.74 -11.44 -8.91
N PRO A 207 3.69 -10.96 -9.58
CA PRO A 207 3.17 -11.57 -10.80
C PRO A 207 4.07 -11.34 -12.04
N THR A 208 5.07 -10.46 -11.98
CA THR A 208 6.01 -10.19 -13.09
C THR A 208 7.41 -10.77 -12.88
N ALA A 209 7.68 -11.45 -11.75
CA ALA A 209 8.91 -12.21 -11.56
C ALA A 209 8.75 -13.62 -12.16
N PRO A 210 9.53 -14.02 -13.18
CA PRO A 210 9.56 -15.42 -13.63
C PRO A 210 10.07 -16.34 -12.53
N SER A 211 9.71 -17.62 -12.54
CA SER A 211 10.35 -18.62 -11.67
C SER A 211 11.85 -18.75 -12.01
N VAL A 212 12.65 -19.29 -11.07
CA VAL A 212 14.11 -19.43 -11.26
C VAL A 212 14.46 -20.30 -12.46
N GLU A 213 13.60 -21.26 -12.83
CA GLU A 213 13.74 -22.13 -14.01
C GLU A 213 13.63 -21.35 -15.34
N HIS A 214 13.01 -20.16 -15.33
CA HIS A 214 12.84 -19.28 -16.49
C HIS A 214 13.74 -18.02 -16.45
N ARG A 215 14.72 -17.96 -15.52
CA ARG A 215 15.67 -16.84 -15.42
C ARG A 215 17.02 -17.22 -16.04
N GLY A 216 17.53 -16.35 -16.91
CA GLY A 216 18.93 -16.35 -17.34
C GLY A 216 19.86 -15.51 -16.45
N THR A 217 19.31 -14.74 -15.49
CA THR A 217 20.11 -13.92 -14.57
C THR A 217 20.87 -14.75 -13.54
N TRP A 218 22.15 -14.42 -13.30
CA TRP A 218 22.94 -14.98 -12.20
C TRP A 218 23.13 -13.99 -11.04
N GLY A 219 23.71 -14.46 -9.93
CA GLY A 219 23.85 -13.69 -8.68
C GLY A 219 22.61 -13.78 -7.79
N GLY A 220 22.10 -12.63 -7.36
CA GLY A 220 20.83 -12.50 -6.65
C GLY A 220 20.93 -12.27 -5.13
N PRO A 221 19.81 -12.51 -4.41
CA PRO A 221 19.71 -12.34 -2.95
C PRO A 221 20.42 -13.46 -2.17
N LEU A 222 20.81 -13.18 -0.93
CA LEU A 222 21.46 -14.17 -0.06
C LEU A 222 20.54 -15.34 0.33
N ASP A 223 21.08 -16.55 0.51
CA ASP A 223 20.31 -17.75 0.92
C ASP A 223 19.61 -17.62 2.29
N ALA A 224 20.08 -16.70 3.15
CA ALA A 224 19.39 -16.32 4.37
C ALA A 224 18.04 -15.61 4.09
N TRP A 225 17.96 -14.87 2.99
CA TRP A 225 16.76 -14.15 2.55
C TRP A 225 15.83 -15.07 1.76
N LYS A 226 16.38 -15.92 0.87
CA LYS A 226 15.64 -16.96 0.12
C LYS A 226 14.86 -17.93 1.04
N ARG A 227 15.42 -18.23 2.23
CA ARG A 227 14.74 -19.03 3.28
C ARG A 227 13.61 -18.30 4.01
N LYS A 228 13.51 -16.98 3.89
CA LYS A 228 12.44 -16.15 4.50
C LYS A 228 11.36 -15.77 3.48
N PHE A 229 11.74 -15.57 2.23
CA PHE A 229 10.85 -15.25 1.12
C PHE A 229 11.23 -16.12 -0.10
N PRO A 230 10.32 -16.95 -0.65
CA PRO A 230 10.65 -17.85 -1.76
C PRO A 230 11.08 -17.10 -3.02
N GLU A 231 12.25 -17.45 -3.55
CA GLU A 231 12.84 -16.76 -4.71
C GLU A 231 12.00 -16.88 -6.00
N ASN A 232 11.29 -18.01 -6.17
CA ASN A 232 10.37 -18.23 -7.31
C ASN A 232 9.18 -17.25 -7.36
N SER A 233 8.86 -16.54 -6.28
CA SER A 233 7.73 -15.61 -6.23
C SER A 233 8.06 -14.23 -5.66
N THR A 234 9.32 -13.96 -5.32
CA THR A 234 9.73 -12.72 -4.64
C THR A 234 10.70 -11.94 -5.50
N ARG A 235 10.40 -10.66 -5.73
CA ARG A 235 11.39 -9.69 -6.20
C ARG A 235 12.03 -9.01 -5.00
N PHE A 236 13.35 -9.08 -4.91
CA PHE A 236 14.15 -8.44 -3.88
C PHE A 236 14.66 -7.10 -4.39
N ILE A 237 14.99 -6.19 -3.48
CA ILE A 237 15.75 -4.97 -3.74
C ILE A 237 16.78 -4.86 -2.61
N TYR A 238 18.03 -4.58 -2.97
CA TYR A 238 19.17 -4.54 -2.04
C TYR A 238 20.24 -3.58 -2.53
N ARG A 239 21.20 -3.25 -1.65
CA ARG A 239 22.46 -2.60 -2.04
C ARG A 239 23.29 -3.59 -2.84
N ALA A 240 23.64 -3.23 -4.08
CA ALA A 240 24.39 -4.09 -4.98
C ALA A 240 25.89 -3.95 -4.72
N GLU A 241 26.59 -5.07 -4.52
CA GLU A 241 28.06 -5.14 -4.49
C GLU A 241 28.63 -5.51 -5.88
N MET A 242 27.73 -5.82 -6.83
CA MET A 242 28.02 -6.25 -8.19
C MET A 242 26.78 -6.04 -9.07
N GLY A 243 27.00 -5.59 -10.30
CA GLY A 243 26.08 -5.62 -11.45
C GLY A 243 26.81 -6.16 -12.70
N CYS A 244 26.08 -6.46 -13.78
CA CYS A 244 26.62 -6.81 -15.09
C CYS A 244 25.57 -6.61 -16.19
N CYS A 245 25.99 -6.12 -17.36
CA CYS A 245 25.16 -5.57 -18.45
C CYS A 245 24.29 -4.37 -18.03
N THR A 246 24.03 -3.44 -18.95
CA THR A 246 23.48 -2.11 -18.65
C THR A 246 22.09 -1.85 -19.25
N TYR A 247 21.32 -2.92 -19.55
CA TYR A 247 19.96 -2.89 -20.14
C TYR A 247 19.05 -1.80 -19.58
N GLY A 248 19.15 -1.51 -18.28
CA GLY A 248 18.65 -0.26 -17.75
C GLY A 248 19.36 0.14 -16.45
N TYR A 249 19.95 1.33 -16.40
CA TYR A 249 20.43 1.90 -15.15
C TYR A 249 20.09 3.38 -15.04
N ALA A 250 19.86 3.86 -13.82
CA ALA A 250 19.69 5.28 -13.55
C ALA A 250 20.83 5.82 -12.69
N VAL A 251 21.17 7.09 -12.88
CA VAL A 251 22.20 7.81 -12.11
C VAL A 251 21.63 9.10 -11.52
N THR A 252 22.15 9.52 -10.36
CA THR A 252 22.07 10.92 -9.92
C THR A 252 23.17 11.73 -10.60
N LYS A 253 23.07 13.07 -10.63
CA LYS A 253 24.18 13.93 -11.09
C LYS A 253 25.52 13.57 -10.41
N ARG A 254 25.49 13.35 -9.10
CA ARG A 254 26.65 12.91 -8.29
C ARG A 254 27.20 11.56 -8.76
N GLY A 255 26.31 10.61 -9.07
CA GLY A 255 26.70 9.32 -9.65
C GLY A 255 27.43 9.51 -10.99
N ALA A 256 26.87 10.31 -11.90
CA ALA A 256 27.49 10.62 -13.19
C ALA A 256 28.88 11.28 -13.03
N GLU A 257 29.00 12.29 -12.17
CA GLU A 257 30.28 12.95 -11.83
C GLU A 257 31.34 11.95 -11.32
N ARG A 258 30.94 11.02 -10.44
CA ARG A 258 31.82 9.97 -9.90
C ARG A 258 32.24 8.94 -10.95
N ILE A 259 31.32 8.49 -11.79
CA ILE A 259 31.60 7.51 -12.86
C ILE A 259 32.51 8.12 -13.93
N LEU A 260 32.27 9.38 -14.34
CA LEU A 260 33.15 10.11 -15.25
C LEU A 260 34.57 10.26 -14.68
N ALA A 261 34.69 10.65 -13.40
CA ALA A 261 35.99 10.74 -12.74
C ALA A 261 36.71 9.38 -12.72
N ALA A 262 36.02 8.30 -12.36
CA ALA A 262 36.60 6.97 -12.28
C ALA A 262 36.99 6.36 -13.64
N LEU A 263 36.20 6.62 -14.70
CA LEU A 263 36.27 5.87 -15.97
C LEU A 263 36.66 6.71 -17.19
N SER A 264 36.70 8.05 -17.09
CA SER A 264 37.25 8.96 -18.10
C SER A 264 38.47 9.76 -17.62
N VAL A 265 38.76 9.83 -16.31
CA VAL A 265 39.89 10.63 -15.77
C VAL A 265 40.94 9.78 -15.04
N ASP A 266 40.52 8.78 -14.26
CA ASP A 266 41.42 7.81 -13.60
C ASP A 266 41.86 6.70 -14.57
N ARG A 267 41.02 5.67 -14.79
CA ARG A 267 41.36 4.55 -15.70
C ARG A 267 40.17 3.72 -16.17
N LEU A 268 40.30 3.17 -17.37
CA LEU A 268 39.45 2.14 -17.94
C LEU A 268 40.24 0.81 -17.97
N VAL A 269 39.75 -0.22 -17.25
CA VAL A 269 40.47 -1.49 -17.04
C VAL A 269 39.65 -2.71 -17.46
N ALA A 270 38.35 -2.67 -17.17
CA ALA A 270 37.31 -3.49 -17.78
C ALA A 270 36.42 -2.55 -18.62
N ALA A 271 35.36 -3.09 -19.22
CA ALA A 271 34.28 -2.25 -19.73
C ALA A 271 33.59 -1.46 -18.58
N VAL A 272 32.74 -0.50 -18.92
CA VAL A 272 31.93 0.28 -17.97
C VAL A 272 31.10 -0.62 -17.06
N ASP A 273 30.49 -1.71 -17.54
CA ASP A 273 29.59 -2.50 -16.68
C ASP A 273 30.33 -3.07 -15.47
N ASN A 274 31.43 -3.77 -15.72
CA ASN A 274 32.28 -4.36 -14.70
C ASN A 274 33.08 -3.28 -13.95
N SER A 275 33.42 -2.16 -14.59
CA SER A 275 34.09 -1.04 -13.88
C SER A 275 33.13 -0.27 -12.95
N MET A 276 31.85 -0.12 -13.30
CA MET A 276 30.82 0.42 -12.41
C MET A 276 30.44 -0.61 -11.33
N SER A 277 30.41 -1.90 -11.68
CA SER A 277 30.28 -3.02 -10.75
C SER A 277 31.41 -3.01 -9.70
N ASP A 278 32.64 -2.74 -10.12
CA ASP A 278 33.78 -2.55 -9.23
C ASP A 278 33.60 -1.32 -8.33
N MET A 279 33.07 -0.21 -8.85
CA MET A 279 32.71 0.96 -8.02
C MET A 279 31.59 0.62 -7.01
N CYS A 280 30.57 -0.15 -7.39
CA CYS A 280 29.54 -0.64 -6.46
C CYS A 280 30.16 -1.54 -5.37
N GLY A 281 31.19 -2.32 -5.71
CA GLY A 281 31.89 -3.21 -4.79
C GLY A 281 33.02 -2.59 -3.97
N GLY A 282 33.53 -1.41 -4.33
CA GLY A 282 34.81 -0.89 -3.80
C GLY A 282 36.02 -1.72 -4.23
N LYS A 283 35.96 -2.31 -5.43
CA LYS A 283 36.94 -3.23 -6.03
C LYS A 283 37.89 -2.48 -6.97
N ASP A 284 38.94 -3.13 -7.45
CA ASP A 284 40.09 -2.52 -8.16
C ASP A 284 40.71 -1.29 -7.44
N GLY A 285 40.51 -1.14 -6.12
CA GLY A 285 40.94 0.06 -5.39
C GLY A 285 40.17 1.35 -5.75
N ARG A 286 38.98 1.23 -6.36
CA ARG A 286 38.05 2.34 -6.61
C ARG A 286 37.29 2.71 -5.32
N GLU A 287 36.86 3.97 -5.21
CA GLU A 287 35.97 4.39 -4.11
C GLU A 287 34.61 3.68 -4.24
N GLN A 288 34.06 3.18 -3.13
CA GLN A 288 32.75 2.55 -3.16
C GLN A 288 31.63 3.60 -3.33
N ILE A 289 30.73 3.35 -4.28
CA ILE A 289 29.54 4.17 -4.52
C ILE A 289 28.26 3.43 -4.11
N GLU A 290 27.16 4.17 -3.93
CA GLU A 290 25.88 3.62 -3.45
C GLU A 290 25.02 3.12 -4.62
N CYS A 291 25.16 1.82 -4.91
CA CYS A 291 24.38 1.12 -5.94
C CYS A 291 23.21 0.32 -5.33
N TYR A 292 22.04 0.36 -5.96
CA TYR A 292 20.89 -0.48 -5.59
C TYR A 292 20.29 -1.19 -6.81
N ALA A 293 19.91 -2.45 -6.65
CA ALA A 293 19.36 -3.27 -7.74
C ALA A 293 18.11 -4.04 -7.29
N PRO A 294 17.12 -4.25 -8.18
CA PRO A 294 16.12 -5.29 -8.02
C PRO A 294 16.70 -6.67 -8.41
N PHE A 295 16.09 -7.76 -7.94
CA PHE A 295 16.34 -9.11 -8.45
C PHE A 295 15.09 -10.00 -8.31
N PRO A 296 14.55 -10.60 -9.40
CA PRO A 296 14.99 -10.42 -10.79
C PRO A 296 14.85 -8.97 -11.26
N ASN A 297 15.51 -8.66 -12.38
CA ASN A 297 15.55 -7.31 -12.94
C ASN A 297 14.17 -6.87 -13.48
N MET A 298 13.90 -5.56 -13.44
CA MET A 298 12.62 -4.99 -13.93
C MET A 298 12.67 -4.67 -15.43
N ILE A 299 13.88 -4.52 -15.97
CA ILE A 299 14.18 -4.33 -17.39
C ILE A 299 15.12 -5.47 -17.81
N GLY A 300 14.87 -6.05 -18.98
CA GLY A 300 15.65 -7.14 -19.58
C GLY A 300 16.01 -6.83 -21.03
N THR A 301 16.59 -7.80 -21.74
CA THR A 301 16.88 -7.71 -23.18
C THR A 301 15.80 -8.41 -24.01
N TYR A 302 15.53 -7.87 -25.20
CA TYR A 302 14.69 -8.46 -26.23
C TYR A 302 15.48 -8.70 -27.52
N LYS A 303 15.32 -9.90 -28.06
CA LYS A 303 15.87 -10.33 -29.34
C LYS A 303 14.73 -10.56 -30.33
N ALA A 304 14.85 -9.97 -31.52
CA ALA A 304 13.87 -10.16 -32.59
C ALA A 304 14.06 -11.54 -33.26
N ALA A 305 12.97 -12.11 -33.80
CA ALA A 305 13.07 -13.34 -34.60
C ALA A 305 13.97 -13.12 -35.82
N GLY A 306 15.03 -13.92 -35.97
CA GLY A 306 16.12 -13.59 -36.89
C GLY A 306 17.34 -14.48 -36.71
N ARG A 307 18.47 -14.03 -37.28
CA ARG A 307 19.79 -14.63 -37.02
C ARG A 307 20.41 -13.99 -35.78
N ALA A 308 21.06 -14.77 -34.93
CA ALA A 308 21.73 -14.27 -33.72
C ALA A 308 22.81 -13.21 -34.01
N SER A 309 23.38 -13.22 -35.23
CA SER A 309 24.27 -12.18 -35.77
C SER A 309 23.66 -10.77 -35.87
N LYS A 310 22.36 -10.58 -35.56
CA LYS A 310 21.69 -9.27 -35.45
C LYS A 310 21.51 -8.75 -34.02
N ASP A 311 21.69 -9.60 -33.00
CA ASP A 311 21.35 -9.26 -31.61
C ASP A 311 22.25 -8.16 -31.05
N SER A 312 23.56 -8.35 -31.16
CA SER A 312 24.58 -7.48 -30.57
C SER A 312 25.59 -7.04 -31.63
N ASP A 313 25.89 -5.74 -31.65
CA ASP A 313 26.92 -5.15 -32.48
C ASP A 313 28.32 -5.20 -31.81
N ILE A 314 28.39 -5.74 -30.58
CA ILE A 314 29.61 -5.83 -29.76
C ILE A 314 30.34 -7.17 -29.99
N HIS A 315 29.59 -8.21 -30.38
CA HIS A 315 30.05 -9.59 -30.53
C HIS A 315 29.55 -10.19 -31.85
N GLY A 316 30.40 -10.96 -32.53
CA GLY A 316 29.98 -11.74 -33.69
C GLY A 316 29.04 -12.88 -33.27
N GLY A 317 27.73 -12.66 -33.36
CA GLY A 317 26.72 -13.71 -33.18
C GLY A 317 26.76 -14.76 -34.30
N SER A 318 26.19 -15.94 -34.04
CA SER A 318 26.11 -17.01 -35.04
C SER A 318 25.09 -16.70 -36.14
N ASP A 319 25.23 -17.37 -37.29
CA ASP A 319 24.25 -17.31 -38.38
C ASP A 319 22.99 -18.17 -38.12
N GLU A 320 22.89 -18.77 -36.93
CA GLU A 320 21.78 -19.59 -36.47
C GLU A 320 20.51 -18.74 -36.27
N TRP A 321 19.36 -19.33 -36.60
CA TRP A 321 18.08 -18.65 -36.53
C TRP A 321 17.32 -18.99 -35.25
N HIS A 322 16.70 -18.00 -34.62
CA HIS A 322 15.85 -18.15 -33.45
C HIS A 322 14.56 -17.32 -33.57
N GLU A 323 13.55 -17.75 -32.82
CA GLU A 323 12.33 -16.98 -32.57
C GLU A 323 12.61 -15.71 -31.75
N ALA A 324 11.60 -14.84 -31.66
CA ALA A 324 11.67 -13.67 -30.78
C ALA A 324 11.68 -14.08 -29.30
N GLN A 325 12.50 -13.42 -28.49
CA GLN A 325 12.71 -13.75 -27.07
C GLN A 325 12.80 -12.47 -26.24
N ALA A 326 12.23 -12.45 -25.02
CA ALA A 326 12.46 -11.40 -24.04
C ALA A 326 12.97 -12.02 -22.73
N TRP A 327 14.20 -11.73 -22.33
CA TRP A 327 14.85 -12.44 -21.24
C TRP A 327 14.47 -11.85 -19.87
N ASN A 328 14.11 -12.74 -18.93
CA ASN A 328 13.82 -12.43 -17.52
C ASN A 328 12.54 -11.60 -17.24
N LEU A 329 11.65 -11.44 -18.23
CA LEU A 329 10.38 -10.69 -18.12
C LEU A 329 9.16 -11.63 -18.17
N MET A 330 8.03 -11.24 -17.58
CA MET A 330 6.80 -12.04 -17.68
C MET A 330 5.91 -11.58 -18.85
N TYR A 331 5.50 -10.31 -18.86
CA TYR A 331 4.59 -9.69 -19.82
C TYR A 331 5.32 -8.67 -20.72
N SER A 332 6.39 -9.14 -21.38
CA SER A 332 7.22 -8.37 -22.34
C SER A 332 6.40 -7.43 -23.21
N THR A 333 6.81 -6.16 -23.28
CA THR A 333 6.15 -5.14 -24.10
C THR A 333 6.39 -5.42 -25.58
N ARG A 334 7.64 -5.74 -25.96
CA ARG A 334 8.00 -6.01 -27.36
C ARG A 334 7.33 -7.28 -27.91
N LEU A 335 7.18 -8.37 -27.15
CA LEU A 335 6.45 -9.57 -27.60
C LEU A 335 4.92 -9.36 -27.67
N ASN A 336 4.36 -8.45 -26.86
CA ASN A 336 2.94 -8.09 -26.94
C ASN A 336 2.64 -6.96 -27.95
N ILE A 337 3.65 -6.42 -28.67
CA ILE A 337 3.55 -5.11 -29.34
C ILE A 337 2.40 -5.01 -30.36
N HIS A 338 2.21 -6.03 -31.21
CA HIS A 338 1.12 -6.03 -32.20
C HIS A 338 -0.27 -5.99 -31.56
N ARG A 339 -0.41 -6.50 -30.32
CA ARG A 339 -1.66 -6.49 -29.56
C ARG A 339 -1.91 -5.11 -28.96
N LEU A 340 -0.85 -4.50 -28.42
CA LEU A 340 -0.88 -3.17 -27.82
C LEU A 340 -1.19 -2.09 -28.86
N VAL A 341 -0.54 -2.13 -30.02
CA VAL A 341 -0.82 -1.25 -31.18
C VAL A 341 -2.24 -1.46 -31.73
N ALA A 342 -2.77 -2.68 -31.66
CA ALA A 342 -4.17 -2.98 -31.98
C ALA A 342 -5.18 -2.62 -30.87
N GLY A 343 -4.77 -1.87 -29.84
CA GLY A 343 -5.64 -1.40 -28.76
C GLY A 343 -6.12 -2.50 -27.80
N GLN A 344 -5.46 -3.65 -27.75
CA GLN A 344 -5.87 -4.76 -26.87
C GLN A 344 -5.36 -4.56 -25.44
N ASN A 345 -6.28 -4.38 -24.49
CA ASN A 345 -5.96 -4.35 -23.06
C ASN A 345 -5.50 -5.71 -22.50
N LYS A 346 -5.61 -6.81 -23.25
CA LYS A 346 -5.18 -8.16 -22.84
C LYS A 346 -3.77 -8.48 -23.32
N VAL A 347 -2.88 -8.72 -22.37
CA VAL A 347 -1.46 -9.06 -22.57
C VAL A 347 -1.18 -10.47 -22.07
N TYR A 348 -0.19 -11.11 -22.69
CA TYR A 348 0.11 -12.53 -22.52
C TYR A 348 1.48 -12.68 -21.86
N ALA A 349 1.55 -13.62 -20.91
CA ALA A 349 2.80 -14.05 -20.30
C ALA A 349 3.62 -14.88 -21.29
N GLN A 350 4.95 -14.80 -21.20
CA GLN A 350 5.85 -15.75 -21.88
C GLN A 350 5.76 -17.16 -21.28
N TYR A 351 5.59 -17.25 -19.97
CA TYR A 351 5.63 -18.50 -19.20
C TYR A 351 4.26 -18.77 -18.55
N ASP A 352 3.82 -20.03 -18.59
CA ASP A 352 2.56 -20.47 -17.96
C ASP A 352 2.83 -20.94 -16.52
N GLU A 353 3.23 -19.99 -15.68
CA GLU A 353 3.59 -20.22 -14.27
C GLU A 353 2.38 -20.74 -13.48
N GLY A 354 2.50 -21.92 -12.86
CA GLY A 354 1.41 -22.61 -12.14
C GLY A 354 0.98 -21.98 -10.80
N PHE A 355 1.19 -20.68 -10.59
CA PHE A 355 0.97 -19.99 -9.32
C PHE A 355 -0.24 -19.04 -9.35
N PRO A 356 -1.07 -18.93 -8.29
CA PRO A 356 -2.28 -18.11 -8.32
C PRO A 356 -2.12 -16.60 -8.59
N TRP A 357 -0.91 -16.04 -8.39
CA TRP A 357 -0.60 -14.63 -8.64
C TRP A 357 -0.15 -14.35 -10.08
N SER A 358 0.65 -15.23 -10.68
CA SER A 358 1.01 -15.12 -12.09
C SER A 358 -0.12 -15.65 -12.96
N ARG A 359 -0.45 -14.97 -14.07
CA ARG A 359 -1.58 -15.36 -14.93
C ARG A 359 -1.16 -15.33 -16.38
N ARG A 360 -1.32 -16.44 -17.10
CA ARG A 360 -1.02 -16.56 -18.53
C ARG A 360 -1.57 -15.41 -19.39
N VAL A 361 -2.72 -14.86 -19.00
CA VAL A 361 -3.32 -13.67 -19.62
C VAL A 361 -3.73 -12.67 -18.54
N VAL A 362 -3.35 -11.42 -18.72
CA VAL A 362 -3.62 -10.28 -17.83
C VAL A 362 -4.37 -9.19 -18.59
N ASN A 363 -5.35 -8.56 -17.93
CA ASN A 363 -5.87 -7.25 -18.36
C ASN A 363 -4.98 -6.15 -17.73
N ARG A 364 -4.50 -5.20 -18.53
CA ARG A 364 -3.66 -4.08 -18.04
C ARG A 364 -4.36 -3.23 -16.97
N GLU A 365 -5.68 -3.09 -17.06
CA GLU A 365 -6.48 -2.34 -16.09
C GLU A 365 -6.52 -3.07 -14.73
N ASP A 366 -7.01 -4.33 -14.72
CA ASP A 366 -7.15 -5.20 -13.54
C ASP A 366 -5.82 -5.68 -12.92
N PHE A 367 -4.66 -5.30 -13.48
CA PHE A 367 -3.36 -5.70 -12.96
C PHE A 367 -3.01 -4.93 -11.69
N GLU A 368 -2.94 -5.63 -10.56
CA GLU A 368 -2.45 -5.11 -9.28
C GLU A 368 -1.01 -5.59 -9.04
N TYR A 369 -0.16 -4.72 -8.46
CA TYR A 369 1.23 -5.05 -8.13
C TYR A 369 1.40 -5.11 -6.59
N PRO A 370 2.00 -6.18 -6.04
CA PRO A 370 1.99 -6.43 -4.60
C PRO A 370 2.89 -5.46 -3.82
N ARG A 371 2.50 -5.20 -2.56
CA ARG A 371 3.24 -4.31 -1.66
C ARG A 371 4.50 -4.98 -1.10
N GLY A 372 5.61 -4.25 -1.13
CA GLY A 372 6.87 -4.73 -0.57
C GLY A 372 7.05 -4.49 0.94
N ILE A 373 8.00 -5.21 1.54
CA ILE A 373 8.29 -5.25 2.97
C ILE A 373 9.78 -5.04 3.20
N LEU A 374 10.14 -4.00 3.97
CA LEU A 374 11.52 -3.83 4.46
C LEU A 374 11.84 -4.92 5.49
N SER A 375 12.96 -5.60 5.28
CA SER A 375 13.40 -6.73 6.08
C SER A 375 14.85 -6.55 6.51
N LEU A 376 15.09 -6.61 7.82
CA LEU A 376 16.43 -6.82 8.36
C LEU A 376 16.67 -8.33 8.53
N SER A 377 17.77 -8.80 7.98
CA SER A 377 18.39 -10.08 8.31
C SER A 377 19.12 -9.92 9.64
N SER A 378 18.68 -10.63 10.68
CA SER A 378 19.46 -10.76 11.89
C SER A 378 20.70 -11.61 11.59
N ALA A 379 21.85 -10.96 11.37
CA ALA A 379 23.13 -11.65 11.34
C ALA A 379 23.23 -12.54 12.58
N ILE A 380 23.57 -13.83 12.38
CA ILE A 380 23.63 -14.81 13.46
C ILE A 380 24.87 -14.52 14.32
N ARG A 381 24.72 -13.56 15.24
CA ARG A 381 25.61 -13.45 16.39
C ARG A 381 25.45 -14.73 17.18
N SER A 382 26.47 -15.57 17.13
CA SER A 382 26.63 -16.70 18.03
C SER A 382 26.62 -16.17 19.46
N PHE A 383 25.47 -16.30 20.15
CA PHE A 383 25.39 -15.97 21.56
C PHE A 383 26.39 -16.85 22.31
N PRO A 384 27.34 -16.26 23.07
CA PRO A 384 28.16 -17.07 23.96
C PRO A 384 27.24 -17.73 24.98
N THR A 385 27.29 -19.05 25.07
CA THR A 385 26.43 -19.84 25.94
C THR A 385 26.76 -19.54 27.40
N VAL A 386 26.02 -18.61 28.01
CA VAL A 386 26.12 -18.31 29.44
C VAL A 386 25.63 -19.55 30.21
N SER A 387 26.60 -20.30 30.74
CA SER A 387 26.33 -21.52 31.49
C SER A 387 25.57 -21.21 32.78
N SER A 388 24.34 -21.69 32.88
CA SER A 388 23.48 -21.47 34.05
C SER A 388 24.00 -22.23 35.27
N ARG A 389 24.81 -21.57 36.11
CA ARG A 389 25.24 -22.09 37.42
C ARG A 389 25.17 -21.03 38.52
N HIS A 390 24.56 -21.45 39.63
CA HIS A 390 24.53 -20.84 40.97
C HIS A 390 23.56 -19.67 41.20
N ILE A 391 22.42 -20.06 41.77
CA ILE A 391 21.50 -19.25 42.57
C ILE A 391 22.16 -19.04 43.97
N ILE A 392 21.89 -17.93 44.68
CA ILE A 392 21.52 -17.85 46.13
C ILE A 392 21.83 -16.48 46.80
N THR A 393 20.76 -15.83 47.26
CA THR A 393 20.58 -14.86 48.38
C THR A 393 21.43 -13.59 48.60
N GLN A 394 20.69 -12.46 48.58
CA GLN A 394 20.49 -11.49 49.69
C GLN A 394 21.46 -10.34 50.03
N LEU A 395 20.79 -9.20 50.30
CA LEU A 395 21.05 -8.11 51.27
C LEU A 395 22.23 -7.14 51.07
N SER A 396 21.86 -5.85 51.10
CA SER A 396 22.45 -4.68 51.81
C SER A 396 23.97 -4.64 52.08
N THR A 397 24.66 -3.51 51.92
CA THR A 397 24.26 -2.14 52.35
C THR A 397 24.76 -1.01 51.44
N GLU A 398 24.26 0.22 51.72
CA GLU A 398 25.01 1.48 51.87
C GLU A 398 26.56 1.37 51.81
N THR A 399 27.36 2.29 51.25
CA THR A 399 27.22 3.71 50.80
C THR A 399 28.02 3.92 49.49
N GLY A 400 28.07 5.05 48.76
CA GLY A 400 27.57 6.41 48.96
C GLY A 400 28.74 7.43 48.87
N THR A 401 28.76 8.26 47.80
CA THR A 401 29.79 9.27 47.44
C THR A 401 31.17 8.73 47.02
N GLY A 402 31.93 9.37 46.11
CA GLY A 402 31.55 10.47 45.22
C GLY A 402 32.74 11.09 44.42
N VAL A 403 32.38 11.93 43.43
CA VAL A 403 33.10 13.16 43.02
C VAL A 403 34.54 13.04 42.42
N GLN A 404 34.63 13.28 41.10
CA GLN A 404 35.80 13.76 40.33
C GLN A 404 36.35 15.12 40.84
N PRO A 405 37.56 15.63 40.48
CA PRO A 405 38.34 15.41 39.23
C PRO A 405 39.85 15.10 39.51
N GLY A 406 40.84 15.17 38.60
CA GLY A 406 40.99 15.93 37.36
C GLY A 406 42.37 15.72 36.69
N PRO A 407 42.81 16.59 35.76
CA PRO A 407 43.72 16.17 34.68
C PRO A 407 45.16 16.71 34.73
N GLN A 408 46.05 15.95 34.08
CA GLN A 408 47.28 16.33 33.36
C GLN A 408 47.76 15.06 32.62
N GLY A 409 48.40 15.07 31.46
CA GLY A 409 49.06 16.10 30.65
C GLY A 409 50.03 15.35 29.70
N PRO A 410 50.45 15.89 28.53
CA PRO A 410 50.99 15.05 27.45
C PRO A 410 52.51 15.09 27.27
N ARG A 411 53.07 14.00 26.71
CA ARG A 411 54.19 13.91 25.71
C ARG A 411 54.35 12.42 25.31
N THR A 412 54.27 11.93 24.06
CA THR A 412 54.78 12.31 22.71
C THR A 412 56.23 11.87 22.41
N TRP A 413 56.43 11.34 21.20
CA TRP A 413 57.69 11.12 20.44
C TRP A 413 58.42 9.76 20.55
N THR A 414 58.22 8.91 19.52
CA THR A 414 59.23 8.29 18.60
C THR A 414 60.56 7.74 19.16
N TRP A 415 61.13 6.63 18.68
CA TRP A 415 61.49 6.32 17.27
C TRP A 415 61.54 4.80 16.94
N ALA A 416 61.64 4.47 15.65
CA ALA A 416 61.99 3.14 15.08
C ALA A 416 63.55 3.03 14.88
N PRO A 417 64.17 2.03 14.18
CA PRO A 417 63.63 0.89 13.42
C PRO A 417 64.39 -0.48 13.46
N THR A 418 63.76 -1.53 12.89
CA THR A 418 64.32 -2.71 12.14
C THR A 418 65.50 -3.57 12.64
N PHE A 419 65.34 -4.91 12.58
CA PHE A 419 66.21 -6.02 12.05
C PHE A 419 65.84 -7.36 12.76
N ARG A 420 66.08 -8.60 12.28
CA ARG A 420 66.12 -9.23 10.93
C ARG A 420 66.27 -10.78 11.06
N THR A 421 65.28 -11.59 10.66
CA THR A 421 65.36 -13.09 10.42
C THR A 421 65.75 -13.99 11.63
N ARG A 422 65.64 -15.35 11.70
CA ARG A 422 65.52 -16.45 10.71
C ARG A 422 65.12 -17.83 11.37
N ASP A 423 64.53 -18.76 10.61
CA ASP A 423 64.54 -20.26 10.64
C ASP A 423 64.36 -21.17 11.92
N HIS A 424 63.24 -21.96 11.95
CA HIS A 424 63.14 -23.46 12.12
C HIS A 424 63.60 -24.23 13.41
N PRO A 425 63.42 -25.59 13.59
CA PRO A 425 62.38 -26.59 13.15
C PRO A 425 61.97 -27.72 14.21
N PHE A 426 61.14 -28.72 13.82
CA PHE A 426 60.78 -30.06 14.44
C PHE A 426 59.86 -30.14 15.71
N LEU A 427 59.22 -31.28 16.08
CA LEU A 427 58.35 -32.29 15.39
C LEU A 427 57.78 -33.36 16.40
N ALA A 428 56.87 -34.25 15.94
CA ALA A 428 56.24 -35.43 16.60
C ALA A 428 55.23 -35.16 17.76
N SER A 429 54.07 -35.82 17.96
CA SER A 429 53.42 -37.10 17.50
C SER A 429 53.48 -38.27 18.50
N VAL A 430 52.32 -38.88 18.83
CA VAL A 430 52.05 -40.33 19.10
C VAL A 430 50.54 -40.55 19.45
N SER A 431 50.04 -41.81 19.36
CA SER A 431 48.64 -42.17 19.09
C SER A 431 47.88 -42.98 20.17
N GLY A 432 46.54 -43.05 20.04
CA GLY A 432 45.68 -44.22 20.37
C GLY A 432 44.75 -44.10 21.60
N THR A 433 43.77 -45.01 21.87
CA THR A 433 42.91 -45.92 21.05
C THR A 433 41.98 -46.74 21.98
N LEU A 434 40.73 -47.04 21.57
CA LEU A 434 39.79 -48.06 22.17
C LEU A 434 39.29 -47.80 23.63
N SER A 435 38.19 -48.39 24.18
CA SER A 435 37.17 -49.35 23.67
C SER A 435 35.80 -49.24 24.42
N GLN A 436 34.71 -49.77 23.81
CA GLN A 436 33.50 -50.46 24.37
C GLN A 436 32.73 -49.91 25.62
N HIS A 437 31.40 -49.65 25.58
CA HIS A 437 30.21 -50.57 25.64
C HIS A 437 29.96 -51.26 27.01
N PRO A 438 28.71 -51.69 27.39
CA PRO A 438 27.37 -51.63 26.75
C PRO A 438 26.34 -50.88 27.68
N GLU A 439 25.02 -51.13 27.91
CA GLU A 439 24.01 -52.14 27.48
C GLU A 439 22.51 -51.63 27.63
N THR A 440 21.55 -52.38 27.06
CA THR A 440 20.06 -52.60 27.23
C THR A 440 19.14 -51.91 28.30
N THR A 441 17.78 -51.92 28.25
CA THR A 441 16.81 -52.95 27.74
C THR A 441 15.35 -52.48 27.40
N ARG A 442 14.85 -52.74 26.16
CA ARG A 442 13.44 -53.08 25.68
C ARG A 442 12.20 -52.19 26.06
N ALA A 443 11.04 -52.18 25.35
CA ALA A 443 10.50 -52.76 24.09
C ALA A 443 9.29 -51.88 23.59
N ILE A 444 9.06 -51.54 22.30
CA ILE A 444 8.39 -52.21 21.12
C ILE A 444 7.09 -53.01 21.39
N PRO A 445 6.20 -53.24 20.38
CA PRO A 445 6.15 -52.77 18.96
C PRO A 445 4.97 -51.76 18.73
N ILE A 446 4.24 -51.54 17.62
CA ILE A 446 3.97 -52.09 16.26
C ILE A 446 3.55 -50.88 15.34
N ALA A 447 3.51 -50.90 13.99
CA ALA A 447 4.52 -51.15 12.93
C ALA A 447 3.84 -51.51 11.57
N LEU A 448 4.01 -50.72 10.49
CA LEU A 448 3.91 -51.20 9.08
C LEU A 448 4.75 -50.33 8.11
N THR A 449 5.04 -50.85 6.91
CA THR A 449 6.30 -50.55 6.17
C THR A 449 6.12 -50.68 4.65
N MET A 450 6.79 -49.84 3.84
CA MET A 450 7.49 -50.17 2.57
C MET A 450 8.08 -48.90 1.90
N VAL A 451 9.03 -48.95 0.95
CA VAL A 451 10.47 -49.39 0.95
C VAL A 451 11.06 -49.11 -0.46
N VAL A 452 12.40 -49.20 -0.64
CA VAL A 452 13.20 -48.89 -1.84
C VAL A 452 13.46 -47.37 -2.01
N ALA A 453 14.65 -46.76 -1.95
CA ALA A 453 16.10 -47.13 -2.02
C ALA A 453 16.80 -46.75 -3.35
N GLY A 454 17.86 -45.94 -3.22
CA GLY A 454 18.80 -45.48 -4.26
C GLY A 454 20.08 -44.94 -3.59
N PRO A 455 21.25 -44.87 -4.28
CA PRO A 455 22.55 -44.95 -3.60
C PRO A 455 23.38 -43.65 -3.50
N ASP A 456 24.28 -43.60 -2.51
CA ASP A 456 25.53 -42.80 -2.52
C ASP A 456 26.55 -43.42 -3.51
N PRO A 457 27.45 -42.61 -4.11
CA PRO A 457 28.83 -42.58 -3.59
C PRO A 457 29.46 -41.16 -3.55
N LYS A 458 30.75 -41.09 -3.16
CA LYS A 458 31.51 -39.88 -2.79
C LYS A 458 32.47 -39.41 -3.89
N GLU A 459 33.19 -38.31 -3.58
CA GLU A 459 34.44 -37.79 -4.20
C GLU A 459 34.23 -37.19 -5.60
N GLU A 460 34.45 -35.89 -5.81
CA GLU A 460 35.77 -35.22 -5.82
C GLU A 460 35.78 -33.78 -5.25
N VAL A 461 36.96 -33.14 -5.25
CA VAL A 461 37.25 -31.78 -4.74
C VAL A 461 38.25 -31.08 -5.67
N GLN A 462 38.24 -29.73 -5.67
CA GLN A 462 39.31 -28.79 -6.09
C GLN A 462 39.09 -28.05 -7.43
N GLU A 463 39.39 -26.74 -7.42
CA GLU A 463 39.68 -25.83 -8.57
C GLU A 463 38.54 -25.52 -9.59
N HIS A 464 38.43 -24.32 -10.18
CA HIS A 464 39.37 -23.19 -10.30
C HIS A 464 38.79 -21.81 -9.90
N THR A 465 39.68 -20.88 -9.55
CA THR A 465 39.49 -19.42 -9.59
C THR A 465 39.76 -18.87 -11.00
N GLY A 466 38.91 -18.00 -11.55
CA GLY A 466 39.26 -17.24 -12.77
C GLY A 466 38.13 -16.41 -13.40
N LEU A 467 38.54 -15.32 -14.06
CA LEU A 467 37.80 -14.51 -15.05
C LEU A 467 36.50 -13.79 -14.62
N LEU A 468 36.66 -12.54 -14.18
CA LEU A 468 35.71 -11.44 -14.38
C LEU A 468 36.37 -10.37 -15.28
N ASN A 469 35.69 -9.99 -16.35
CA ASN A 469 35.92 -8.94 -17.38
C ASN A 469 35.04 -9.35 -18.59
N SER A 470 34.31 -8.53 -19.37
CA SER A 470 34.05 -7.07 -19.49
C SER A 470 32.91 -6.91 -20.55
N LEU A 471 31.89 -6.00 -20.46
CA LEU A 471 30.91 -5.68 -21.56
C LEU A 471 29.88 -4.50 -21.35
N ASN A 472 29.70 -3.57 -22.31
CA ASN A 472 28.87 -2.32 -22.21
C ASN A 472 27.63 -2.21 -23.14
N CYS A 473 26.85 -1.09 -23.14
CA CYS A 473 26.60 -0.16 -24.30
C CYS A 473 25.63 1.07 -24.09
N ASP A 474 25.69 2.12 -24.96
CA ASP A 474 24.96 3.44 -24.93
C ASP A 474 24.74 4.02 -26.41
N SER A 475 23.93 4.97 -26.95
CA SER A 475 22.99 6.14 -26.65
C SER A 475 22.09 6.48 -27.94
N ALA A 476 20.88 7.09 -28.17
CA ALA A 476 19.50 7.29 -27.60
C ALA A 476 18.40 7.73 -28.71
N THR A 477 17.15 8.30 -28.47
CA THR A 477 15.93 8.15 -29.41
C THR A 477 14.67 9.13 -29.76
N PRO A 478 14.29 10.37 -29.30
CA PRO A 478 12.88 10.89 -29.22
C PRO A 478 12.37 11.58 -30.55
N PRO A 479 11.60 12.70 -30.61
CA PRO A 479 10.55 13.36 -29.77
C PRO A 479 9.24 13.69 -30.60
N PRO A 480 8.38 14.68 -30.27
CA PRO A 480 7.60 14.99 -29.05
C PRO A 480 6.06 14.79 -29.35
N ASP A 481 5.00 15.56 -28.97
CA ASP A 481 4.82 16.83 -28.24
C ASP A 481 3.36 17.08 -27.72
N ASP A 482 3.24 18.08 -26.83
CA ASP A 482 2.17 19.06 -26.53
C ASP A 482 0.73 18.68 -26.01
N VAL A 483 0.28 19.50 -25.03
CA VAL A 483 -1.11 19.84 -24.57
C VAL A 483 -1.92 19.00 -23.52
N LYS A 484 -1.93 19.54 -22.28
CA LYS A 484 -3.04 19.66 -21.25
C LYS A 484 -3.43 18.52 -20.26
N LEU A 485 -4.25 18.94 -19.27
CA LEU A 485 -4.35 18.43 -17.89
C LEU A 485 -5.72 18.75 -17.25
N GLU A 486 -6.31 17.83 -16.46
CA GLU A 486 -7.54 18.04 -15.67
C GLU A 486 -7.40 17.54 -14.20
N LEU A 487 -8.39 17.87 -13.35
CA LEU A 487 -8.30 17.78 -11.88
C LEU A 487 -9.46 16.98 -11.27
N GLY A 488 -9.15 15.86 -10.61
CA GLY A 488 -10.14 14.88 -10.15
C GLY A 488 -11.04 15.35 -9.00
N TYR A 489 -12.32 15.59 -9.31
CA TYR A 489 -13.44 15.49 -8.38
C TYR A 489 -14.15 14.15 -8.58
N TYR A 490 -14.66 13.53 -7.51
CA TYR A 490 -15.52 12.33 -7.63
C TYR A 490 -16.79 12.71 -8.41
N THR A 491 -16.92 12.21 -9.64
CA THR A 491 -18.13 12.33 -10.46
C THR A 491 -19.03 11.12 -10.30
N THR A 492 -20.30 11.27 -10.65
CA THR A 492 -21.35 10.25 -10.51
C THR A 492 -21.14 9.01 -11.40
N ASP A 493 -20.13 9.01 -12.27
CA ASP A 493 -19.82 7.92 -13.18
C ASP A 493 -18.87 6.87 -12.55
N ASP A 494 -18.10 7.22 -11.51
CA ASP A 494 -17.28 6.24 -10.77
C ASP A 494 -18.15 5.25 -9.97
N GLU A 495 -19.26 5.73 -9.39
CA GLU A 495 -20.27 4.89 -8.72
C GLU A 495 -20.95 3.93 -9.73
N LYS A 496 -20.97 4.30 -11.00
CA LYS A 496 -21.55 3.54 -12.11
C LYS A 496 -20.62 2.43 -12.58
N ARG A 497 -19.34 2.73 -12.82
CA ARG A 497 -18.33 1.75 -13.28
C ARG A 497 -18.14 0.58 -12.31
N LEU A 498 -18.32 0.81 -11.00
CA LEU A 498 -18.28 -0.27 -10.00
C LEU A 498 -19.55 -1.13 -9.95
N SER A 499 -20.58 -0.79 -10.73
CA SER A 499 -21.83 -1.55 -10.89
C SER A 499 -21.96 -2.28 -12.23
N ASP A 500 -21.13 -1.94 -13.23
CA ASP A 500 -21.15 -2.50 -14.60
C ASP A 500 -20.53 -3.92 -14.71
N ALA A 501 -20.86 -4.80 -13.76
CA ALA A 501 -20.85 -6.24 -14.06
C ALA A 501 -22.03 -6.53 -15.01
N PRO A 502 -21.87 -7.38 -16.05
CA PRO A 502 -22.87 -7.53 -17.09
C PRO A 502 -24.15 -8.23 -16.60
N GLU A 503 -25.15 -7.47 -16.15
CA GLU A 503 -26.49 -8.00 -15.91
C GLU A 503 -27.18 -8.43 -17.23
N PRO A 504 -27.95 -9.53 -17.23
CA PRO A 504 -28.86 -9.85 -18.32
C PRO A 504 -29.96 -8.79 -18.45
N GLN A 505 -30.59 -8.69 -19.63
CA GLN A 505 -31.44 -7.58 -20.08
C GLN A 505 -32.82 -7.45 -19.37
N GLY A 506 -32.84 -7.38 -18.03
CA GLY A 506 -34.03 -7.15 -17.20
C GLY A 506 -33.84 -6.18 -16.01
N GLY A 507 -32.64 -5.60 -15.86
CA GLY A 507 -32.22 -4.88 -14.64
C GLY A 507 -33.10 -3.72 -14.20
N ASN A 508 -33.69 -2.94 -15.11
CA ASN A 508 -34.45 -1.72 -14.75
C ASN A 508 -35.63 -1.99 -13.80
N ILE A 509 -36.39 -3.06 -14.02
CA ILE A 509 -37.52 -3.42 -13.14
C ILE A 509 -36.99 -3.94 -11.79
N ARG A 510 -35.90 -4.72 -11.81
CA ARG A 510 -35.23 -5.24 -10.61
C ARG A 510 -34.73 -4.11 -9.71
N LEU A 511 -34.07 -3.10 -10.29
CA LEU A 511 -33.64 -1.88 -9.62
C LEU A 511 -34.82 -1.10 -9.06
N LEU A 512 -35.87 -0.85 -9.84
CA LEU A 512 -37.08 -0.13 -9.37
C LEU A 512 -37.75 -0.83 -8.18
N ILE A 513 -37.81 -2.16 -8.18
CA ILE A 513 -38.31 -2.95 -7.05
C ILE A 513 -37.42 -2.76 -5.82
N TRP A 514 -36.10 -2.94 -5.94
CA TRP A 514 -35.17 -2.79 -4.80
C TRP A 514 -35.15 -1.37 -4.23
N MET A 515 -35.20 -0.34 -5.07
CA MET A 515 -35.28 1.07 -4.63
C MET A 515 -36.60 1.34 -3.88
N THR A 516 -37.72 0.80 -4.37
CA THR A 516 -39.03 0.92 -3.70
C THR A 516 -39.01 0.22 -2.34
N ILE A 517 -38.47 -1.00 -2.27
CA ILE A 517 -38.30 -1.75 -1.01
C ILE A 517 -37.44 -0.96 -0.03
N ASN A 518 -36.31 -0.40 -0.46
CA ASN A 518 -35.41 0.37 0.42
C ASN A 518 -36.08 1.64 0.99
N ILE A 519 -36.82 2.38 0.17
CA ILE A 519 -37.57 3.57 0.61
C ILE A 519 -38.65 3.17 1.62
N VAL A 520 -39.48 2.16 1.30
CA VAL A 520 -40.57 1.70 2.17
C VAL A 520 -40.01 1.15 3.49
N ALA A 521 -38.94 0.35 3.46
CA ALA A 521 -38.26 -0.14 4.64
C ALA A 521 -37.72 1.00 5.51
N THR A 522 -37.05 2.00 4.91
CA THR A 522 -36.49 3.16 5.65
C THR A 522 -37.60 3.97 6.34
N VAL A 523 -38.71 4.23 5.63
CA VAL A 523 -39.90 4.92 6.19
C VAL A 523 -40.50 4.09 7.34
N ALA A 524 -40.72 2.79 7.13
CA ALA A 524 -41.29 1.89 8.13
C ALA A 524 -40.42 1.81 9.39
N ILE A 525 -39.09 1.73 9.25
CA ILE A 525 -38.14 1.75 10.38
C ILE A 525 -38.27 3.06 11.16
N VAL A 526 -38.27 4.22 10.51
CA VAL A 526 -38.34 5.52 11.22
C VAL A 526 -39.64 5.66 12.02
N PHE A 527 -40.79 5.38 11.41
CA PHE A 527 -42.08 5.50 12.11
C PHE A 527 -42.30 4.42 13.17
N THR A 528 -41.89 3.18 12.91
CA THR A 528 -42.00 2.09 13.90
C THR A 528 -41.07 2.35 15.09
N ASN A 529 -39.85 2.82 14.87
CA ASN A 529 -38.94 3.20 15.95
C ASN A 529 -39.52 4.34 16.80
N LYS A 530 -40.10 5.39 16.19
CA LYS A 530 -40.76 6.47 16.94
C LYS A 530 -41.98 5.96 17.72
N SER A 531 -42.78 5.06 17.13
CA SER A 531 -43.94 4.43 17.78
C SER A 531 -43.55 3.57 18.99
N VAL A 532 -42.59 2.65 18.82
CA VAL A 532 -42.06 1.82 19.91
C VAL A 532 -41.50 2.70 21.03
N LEU A 533 -40.67 3.70 20.71
CA LEU A 533 -40.07 4.61 21.69
C LEU A 533 -41.03 5.63 22.32
N SER A 534 -42.24 5.80 21.76
CA SER A 534 -43.30 6.60 22.38
C SER A 534 -43.92 5.90 23.60
N ASN A 535 -43.89 4.57 23.64
CA ASN A 535 -44.42 3.78 24.75
C ASN A 535 -43.60 3.99 26.03
N ALA A 536 -44.28 4.29 27.14
CA ALA A 536 -43.64 4.61 28.43
C ALA A 536 -42.65 3.54 28.93
N ASN A 537 -42.92 2.25 28.62
CA ASN A 537 -42.06 1.13 28.98
C ASN A 537 -40.77 1.04 28.14
N PHE A 538 -40.78 1.50 26.88
CA PHE A 538 -39.68 1.33 25.92
C PHE A 538 -38.94 2.63 25.58
N ARG A 539 -39.46 3.79 25.98
CA ARG A 539 -38.81 5.11 25.84
C ARG A 539 -37.39 5.18 26.43
N ASN A 540 -37.03 4.25 27.32
CA ASN A 540 -35.73 4.12 27.96
C ASN A 540 -34.88 2.91 27.49
N SER A 541 -35.21 2.31 26.34
CA SER A 541 -34.60 1.05 25.85
C SER A 541 -34.04 1.15 24.41
N GLN A 542 -33.51 2.32 24.06
CA GLN A 542 -33.02 2.73 22.75
C GLN A 542 -31.70 2.03 22.37
N VAL A 543 -30.78 1.91 23.33
CA VAL A 543 -29.46 1.27 23.15
C VAL A 543 -29.62 -0.25 23.06
N SER A 544 -30.53 -0.81 23.86
CA SER A 544 -30.94 -2.23 23.80
C SER A 544 -31.51 -2.59 22.43
N PHE A 545 -32.35 -1.72 21.86
CA PHE A 545 -32.93 -1.90 20.53
C PHE A 545 -31.87 -1.79 19.42
N ALA A 546 -30.91 -0.86 19.55
CA ALA A 546 -29.76 -0.78 18.63
C ALA A 546 -28.86 -2.04 18.69
N ALA A 547 -28.59 -2.56 19.89
CA ALA A 547 -27.81 -3.79 20.07
C ALA A 547 -28.52 -5.01 19.46
N TYR A 548 -29.85 -5.10 19.60
CA TYR A 548 -30.69 -6.11 18.95
C TYR A 548 -30.56 -6.06 17.41
N HIS A 549 -30.66 -4.85 16.81
CA HIS A 549 -30.44 -4.68 15.37
C HIS A 549 -29.04 -5.13 14.92
N PHE A 550 -27.96 -4.66 15.56
CA PHE A 550 -26.61 -5.09 15.18
C PHE A 550 -26.39 -6.61 15.34
N THR A 551 -27.06 -7.24 16.31
CA THR A 551 -27.04 -8.70 16.48
C THR A 551 -27.73 -9.42 15.31
N ILE A 552 -28.90 -8.93 14.87
CA ILE A 552 -29.62 -9.47 13.71
C ILE A 552 -28.84 -9.24 12.42
N THR A 553 -28.43 -8.00 12.12
CA THR A 553 -27.66 -7.70 10.89
C THR A 553 -26.36 -8.50 10.84
N GLY A 554 -25.67 -8.69 11.99
CA GLY A 554 -24.50 -9.57 12.08
C GLY A 554 -24.83 -11.05 11.79
N PHE A 555 -25.93 -11.58 12.32
CA PHE A 555 -26.40 -12.94 12.05
C PHE A 555 -26.83 -13.13 10.59
N THR A 556 -27.59 -12.18 10.02
CA THR A 556 -28.05 -12.19 8.63
C THR A 556 -26.88 -12.15 7.65
N LEU A 557 -25.89 -11.28 7.88
CA LEU A 557 -24.67 -11.24 7.05
C LEU A 557 -23.82 -12.51 7.19
N TRP A 558 -23.70 -13.06 8.40
CA TRP A 558 -23.00 -14.34 8.65
C TRP A 558 -23.68 -15.50 7.93
N LEU A 559 -25.02 -15.49 7.86
CA LEU A 559 -25.82 -16.49 7.16
C LEU A 559 -25.69 -16.34 5.64
N ALA A 560 -25.77 -15.11 5.12
CA ALA A 560 -25.59 -14.78 3.70
C ALA A 560 -24.18 -15.13 3.18
N SER A 561 -23.14 -15.04 4.03
CA SER A 561 -21.77 -15.44 3.70
C SER A 561 -21.50 -16.95 3.84
N ARG A 562 -22.52 -17.79 4.09
CA ARG A 562 -22.34 -19.25 4.11
C ARG A 562 -22.46 -19.88 2.71
N PRO A 563 -21.82 -21.05 2.46
CA PRO A 563 -21.80 -21.68 1.14
C PRO A 563 -23.17 -22.03 0.53
N PHE A 564 -24.25 -22.04 1.33
CA PHE A 564 -25.61 -22.29 0.82
C PHE A 564 -26.32 -21.03 0.31
N CYS A 565 -25.85 -19.82 0.68
CA CYS A 565 -26.34 -18.54 0.16
C CYS A 565 -25.36 -17.91 -0.84
N GLY A 566 -24.06 -17.92 -0.52
CA GLY A 566 -22.99 -17.49 -1.43
C GLY A 566 -23.04 -16.02 -1.87
N TRP A 567 -23.71 -15.12 -1.14
CA TRP A 567 -23.92 -13.73 -1.58
C TRP A 567 -22.66 -12.88 -1.60
N PHE A 568 -21.69 -13.17 -0.72
CA PHE A 568 -20.35 -12.59 -0.74
C PHE A 568 -19.36 -13.46 0.04
N GLU A 569 -18.07 -13.38 -0.31
CA GLU A 569 -17.01 -14.09 0.40
C GLU A 569 -16.58 -13.33 1.68
N PRO A 570 -16.45 -13.97 2.85
CA PRO A 570 -16.12 -13.29 4.11
C PRO A 570 -14.61 -13.08 4.31
N LYS A 571 -14.11 -11.86 4.01
CA LYS A 571 -12.75 -11.39 4.37
C LYS A 571 -12.70 -11.02 5.86
N HIS A 572 -11.86 -11.69 6.66
CA HIS A 572 -11.80 -11.54 8.12
C HIS A 572 -10.74 -10.53 8.60
N VAL A 573 -11.06 -9.75 9.65
CA VAL A 573 -10.17 -8.74 10.24
C VAL A 573 -10.13 -8.87 11.76
N SER A 574 -8.96 -8.72 12.36
CA SER A 574 -8.80 -8.72 13.82
C SER A 574 -9.61 -7.58 14.48
N PRO A 575 -10.47 -7.84 15.49
CA PRO A 575 -11.32 -6.82 16.11
C PRO A 575 -10.58 -5.58 16.61
N TYR A 576 -9.35 -5.74 17.10
CA TYR A 576 -8.51 -4.63 17.57
C TYR A 576 -8.19 -3.62 16.45
N ARG A 577 -8.06 -4.07 15.19
CA ARG A 577 -7.79 -3.18 14.05
C ARG A 577 -8.99 -2.33 13.64
N ILE A 578 -10.21 -2.76 13.96
CA ILE A 578 -11.46 -2.02 13.65
C ILE A 578 -12.08 -1.32 14.86
N LEU A 579 -11.43 -1.37 16.03
CA LEU A 579 -12.00 -0.86 17.29
C LEU A 579 -12.42 0.62 17.22
N HIS A 580 -11.63 1.46 16.55
CA HIS A 580 -11.95 2.88 16.36
C HIS A 580 -13.18 3.10 15.46
N LEU A 581 -13.35 2.27 14.42
CA LEU A 581 -14.49 2.28 13.52
C LEU A 581 -15.78 1.82 14.23
N VAL A 582 -15.67 0.73 14.99
CA VAL A 582 -16.73 0.20 15.87
C VAL A 582 -17.16 1.25 16.90
N ALA A 583 -16.22 1.93 17.56
CA ALA A 583 -16.51 2.96 18.55
C ALA A 583 -17.26 4.15 17.93
N ALA A 584 -16.78 4.67 16.78
CA ALA A 584 -17.44 5.75 16.06
C ALA A 584 -18.89 5.39 15.67
N MET A 585 -19.12 4.17 15.17
CA MET A 585 -20.46 3.67 14.86
C MET A 585 -21.36 3.60 16.09
N CYS A 586 -20.88 3.02 17.20
CA CYS A 586 -21.68 2.90 18.43
C CYS A 586 -22.08 4.28 18.97
N ILE A 587 -21.17 5.26 18.96
CA ILE A 587 -21.42 6.63 19.42
C ILE A 587 -22.40 7.36 18.51
N GLN A 588 -22.23 7.25 17.19
CA GLN A 588 -23.16 7.78 16.20
C GLN A 588 -24.59 7.25 16.44
N VAL A 589 -24.74 5.93 16.61
CA VAL A 589 -26.05 5.28 16.81
C VAL A 589 -26.68 5.66 18.14
N ILE A 590 -25.89 5.74 19.23
CA ILE A 590 -26.37 6.24 20.53
C ILE A 590 -26.92 7.67 20.40
N PHE A 591 -26.14 8.60 19.85
CA PHE A 591 -26.57 10.00 19.74
C PHE A 591 -27.76 10.18 18.78
N GLN A 592 -27.81 9.48 17.65
CA GLN A 592 -28.95 9.55 16.72
C GLN A 592 -30.24 9.02 17.36
N ASN A 593 -30.20 7.86 18.02
CA ASN A 593 -31.39 7.30 18.67
C ASN A 593 -31.86 8.16 19.86
N LEU A 594 -30.92 8.73 20.62
CA LEU A 594 -31.22 9.64 21.72
C LEU A 594 -31.85 10.95 21.20
N ALA A 595 -31.36 11.49 20.10
CA ALA A 595 -31.98 12.64 19.42
C ALA A 595 -33.43 12.34 19.03
N LEU A 596 -33.70 11.22 18.35
CA LEU A 596 -35.05 10.82 17.92
C LEU A 596 -36.06 10.71 19.08
N ALA A 597 -35.60 10.45 20.30
CA ALA A 597 -36.43 10.35 21.52
C ALA A 597 -36.67 11.68 22.25
N TYR A 598 -35.89 12.73 21.95
CA TYR A 598 -35.97 14.07 22.56
C TYR A 598 -36.32 15.21 21.57
N SER A 599 -36.42 14.93 20.27
CA SER A 599 -36.82 15.89 19.24
C SER A 599 -38.01 15.43 18.36
N SER A 600 -38.55 16.35 17.57
CA SER A 600 -39.52 16.06 16.52
C SER A 600 -38.89 15.17 15.43
N VAL A 601 -39.71 14.37 14.74
CA VAL A 601 -39.22 13.54 13.62
C VAL A 601 -38.71 14.42 12.47
N ILE A 602 -39.34 15.59 12.28
CA ILE A 602 -39.01 16.57 11.24
C ILE A 602 -37.62 17.15 11.50
N PHE A 603 -37.36 17.68 12.70
CA PHE A 603 -36.04 18.17 13.08
C PHE A 603 -34.97 17.08 12.99
N HIS A 604 -35.25 15.85 13.46
CA HIS A 604 -34.27 14.76 13.43
C HIS A 604 -33.77 14.42 12.01
N GLN A 605 -34.66 14.38 11.00
CA GLN A 605 -34.23 14.10 9.62
C GLN A 605 -33.58 15.32 8.94
N LEU A 606 -34.00 16.54 9.27
CA LEU A 606 -33.38 17.76 8.74
C LEU A 606 -31.97 17.98 9.31
N ALA A 607 -31.76 17.68 10.60
CA ALA A 607 -30.44 17.71 11.21
C ALA A 607 -29.46 16.74 10.52
N ARG A 608 -29.93 15.56 10.08
CA ARG A 608 -29.11 14.60 9.30
C ARG A 608 -28.61 15.15 7.97
N LEU A 609 -29.24 16.17 7.39
CA LEU A 609 -28.76 16.82 6.16
C LEU A 609 -27.42 17.55 6.37
N LEU A 610 -27.13 17.98 7.60
CA LEU A 610 -25.86 18.59 7.97
C LEU A 610 -24.68 17.62 7.91
N LEU A 611 -24.90 16.32 7.70
CA LEU A 611 -23.84 15.33 7.48
C LEU A 611 -22.95 15.68 6.29
N THR A 612 -23.52 16.15 5.18
CA THR A 612 -22.77 16.51 3.97
C THR A 612 -21.81 17.69 4.23
N PRO A 613 -22.25 18.87 4.72
CA PRO A 613 -21.33 19.96 5.08
C PRO A 613 -20.38 19.58 6.22
N ALA A 614 -20.80 18.80 7.22
CA ALA A 614 -19.92 18.36 8.31
C ALA A 614 -18.79 17.45 7.79
N THR A 615 -19.09 16.53 6.86
CA THR A 615 -18.10 15.67 6.21
C THR A 615 -17.17 16.46 5.30
N ALA A 616 -17.68 17.43 4.54
CA ALA A 616 -16.86 18.33 3.73
C ALA A 616 -15.90 19.17 4.59
N LEU A 617 -16.39 19.75 5.70
CA LEU A 617 -15.57 20.52 6.65
C LEU A 617 -14.53 19.65 7.38
N LEU A 618 -14.89 18.42 7.76
CA LEU A 618 -13.97 17.48 8.41
C LEU A 618 -12.88 16.99 7.44
N ASN A 619 -13.21 16.81 6.16
CA ASN A 619 -12.22 16.51 5.11
C ASN A 619 -11.31 17.71 4.79
N TYR A 620 -11.86 18.94 4.77
CA TYR A 620 -11.06 20.16 4.60
C TYR A 620 -10.07 20.34 5.76
N THR A 621 -10.55 20.23 7.01
CA THR A 621 -9.73 20.49 8.20
C THR A 621 -8.69 19.39 8.48
N LEU A 622 -9.02 18.11 8.29
CA LEU A 622 -8.07 17.01 8.55
C LEU A 622 -7.14 16.65 7.39
N TYR A 623 -7.53 16.92 6.13
CA TYR A 623 -6.78 16.47 4.95
C TYR A 623 -6.44 17.58 3.94
N GLN A 624 -6.73 18.86 4.25
CA GLN A 624 -6.46 20.02 3.38
C GLN A 624 -7.04 19.87 1.96
N SER A 625 -8.19 19.19 1.84
CA SER A 625 -8.85 18.95 0.55
C SER A 625 -9.69 20.16 0.13
N SER A 626 -9.44 20.69 -1.07
CA SER A 626 -10.04 21.94 -1.56
C SER A 626 -11.47 21.74 -2.07
N ILE A 627 -12.45 22.15 -1.25
CA ILE A 627 -13.89 22.21 -1.60
C ILE A 627 -14.09 23.01 -2.91
N PRO A 628 -14.95 22.57 -3.86
CA PRO A 628 -15.06 23.24 -5.15
C PRO A 628 -15.95 24.48 -5.00
N LYS A 629 -15.61 25.56 -5.71
CA LYS A 629 -16.32 26.85 -5.59
C LYS A 629 -17.82 26.76 -5.92
N SER A 630 -18.22 25.79 -6.75
CA SER A 630 -19.61 25.46 -7.08
C SER A 630 -20.41 24.97 -5.86
N ALA A 631 -19.85 24.09 -5.04
CA ALA A 631 -20.56 23.49 -3.89
C ALA A 631 -20.67 24.42 -2.67
N PHE A 632 -19.98 25.57 -2.66
CA PHE A 632 -20.05 26.51 -1.54
C PHE A 632 -21.47 27.06 -1.33
N LEU A 633 -22.15 27.49 -2.41
CA LEU A 633 -23.48 28.08 -2.33
C LEU A 633 -24.57 27.07 -1.90
N PRO A 634 -24.66 25.84 -2.47
CA PRO A 634 -25.57 24.80 -1.98
C PRO A 634 -25.39 24.49 -0.48
N LEU A 635 -24.15 24.29 -0.02
CA LEU A 635 -23.87 23.98 1.38
C LEU A 635 -24.28 25.12 2.34
N VAL A 636 -24.12 26.38 1.93
CA VAL A 636 -24.61 27.53 2.71
C VAL A 636 -26.14 27.53 2.77
N LEU A 637 -26.83 27.36 1.63
CA LEU A 637 -28.31 27.30 1.57
C LEU A 637 -28.87 26.16 2.45
N LEU A 638 -28.27 24.98 2.38
CA LEU A 638 -28.61 23.81 3.19
C LEU A 638 -28.50 24.13 4.69
N CYS A 639 -27.33 24.64 5.12
CA CYS A 639 -27.09 25.00 6.51
C CYS A 639 -28.05 26.09 7.02
N THR A 640 -28.34 27.12 6.22
CA THR A 640 -29.31 28.17 6.57
C THR A 640 -30.72 27.60 6.69
N GLY A 641 -31.15 26.73 5.76
CA GLY A 641 -32.47 26.09 5.81
C GLY A 641 -32.68 25.25 7.07
N VAL A 642 -31.73 24.37 7.39
CA VAL A 642 -31.79 23.56 8.62
C VAL A 642 -31.74 24.45 9.87
N GLY A 643 -30.93 25.51 9.87
CA GLY A 643 -30.87 26.48 10.97
C GLY A 643 -32.20 27.19 11.24
N ILE A 644 -32.91 27.61 10.18
CA ILE A 644 -34.26 28.21 10.28
C ILE A 644 -35.24 27.22 10.92
N VAL A 645 -35.31 25.97 10.43
CA VAL A 645 -36.24 24.98 11.02
C VAL A 645 -35.86 24.65 12.46
N SER A 646 -34.55 24.54 12.76
CA SER A 646 -34.06 24.31 14.13
C SER A 646 -34.53 25.38 15.11
N TYR A 647 -34.57 26.64 14.69
CA TYR A 647 -35.07 27.74 15.52
C TYR A 647 -36.58 27.64 15.73
N PHE A 648 -37.38 27.56 14.65
CA PHE A 648 -38.84 27.61 14.75
C PHE A 648 -39.48 26.32 15.32
N ASP A 649 -38.87 25.14 15.16
CA ASP A 649 -39.30 23.87 15.80
C ASP A 649 -38.95 23.78 17.30
N SER A 650 -38.13 24.71 17.80
CA SER A 650 -37.78 24.84 19.22
C SER A 650 -38.69 25.81 19.99
N LEU A 651 -39.56 26.56 19.30
CA LEU A 651 -40.47 27.51 19.94
C LEU A 651 -41.65 26.79 20.62
N PRO A 652 -42.03 27.17 21.86
CA PRO A 652 -43.12 26.52 22.58
C PRO A 652 -44.47 26.86 21.95
N SER A 653 -45.01 25.93 21.17
CA SER A 653 -46.34 26.02 20.57
C SER A 653 -47.44 25.72 21.59
N SER A 654 -48.57 26.44 21.51
CA SER A 654 -49.61 26.46 22.56
C SER A 654 -50.39 25.14 22.77
N HIS A 655 -50.17 24.10 21.97
CA HIS A 655 -50.75 22.77 22.13
C HIS A 655 -49.77 21.68 21.62
N GLY A 656 -49.53 20.64 22.43
CA GLY A 656 -48.74 19.46 22.08
C GLY A 656 -47.42 19.32 22.87
N ASN A 657 -47.09 18.09 23.28
CA ASN A 657 -45.94 17.79 24.15
C ASN A 657 -44.63 17.44 23.37
N ASP A 658 -44.63 17.55 22.04
CA ASP A 658 -43.59 17.00 21.15
C ASP A 658 -42.72 18.07 20.43
N THR A 659 -42.65 19.29 20.99
CA THR A 659 -41.68 20.32 20.56
C THR A 659 -40.25 19.86 20.80
N THR A 660 -39.31 20.20 19.91
CA THR A 660 -37.91 19.76 20.02
C THR A 660 -37.22 20.37 21.24
N SER A 661 -36.71 19.51 22.15
CA SER A 661 -36.03 19.97 23.37
C SER A 661 -34.57 20.39 23.09
N PRO A 662 -33.99 21.31 23.89
CA PRO A 662 -32.58 21.70 23.74
C PRO A 662 -31.61 20.52 23.85
N GLU A 663 -31.92 19.50 24.65
CA GLU A 663 -31.12 18.26 24.71
C GLU A 663 -31.23 17.46 23.40
N GLY A 664 -32.41 17.42 22.77
CA GLY A 664 -32.61 16.82 21.45
C GLY A 664 -31.76 17.50 20.36
N ILE A 665 -31.62 18.83 20.41
CA ILE A 665 -30.73 19.59 19.51
C ILE A 665 -29.26 19.20 19.74
N PHE A 666 -28.82 19.19 20.99
CA PHE A 666 -27.44 18.79 21.35
C PHE A 666 -27.12 17.37 20.86
N PHE A 667 -27.99 16.38 21.14
CA PHE A 667 -27.78 15.00 20.69
C PHE A 667 -27.82 14.86 19.17
N ALA A 668 -28.66 15.62 18.46
CA ALA A 668 -28.69 15.60 17.00
C ALA A 668 -27.38 16.11 16.39
N LEU A 669 -26.87 17.26 16.85
CA LEU A 669 -25.61 17.84 16.36
C LEU A 669 -24.40 16.96 16.73
N SER A 670 -24.34 16.43 17.97
CA SER A 670 -23.31 15.45 18.35
C SER A 670 -23.36 14.19 17.49
N GLY A 671 -24.58 13.72 17.17
CA GLY A 671 -24.80 12.59 16.27
C GLY A 671 -24.34 12.87 14.84
N VAL A 672 -24.54 14.08 14.32
CA VAL A 672 -24.03 14.51 12.99
C VAL A 672 -22.50 14.54 12.97
N CYS A 673 -21.84 15.11 13.98
CA CYS A 673 -20.38 15.13 14.06
C CYS A 673 -19.78 13.71 14.15
N ALA A 674 -20.37 12.84 14.97
CA ALA A 674 -19.99 11.42 15.04
C ALA A 674 -20.23 10.69 13.70
N SER A 675 -21.32 11.04 13.00
CA SER A 675 -21.62 10.52 11.65
C SER A 675 -20.56 10.91 10.63
N ALA A 676 -20.16 12.19 10.58
CA ALA A 676 -19.16 12.69 9.65
C ALA A 676 -17.79 12.01 9.85
N LEU A 677 -17.38 11.83 11.12
CA LEU A 677 -16.18 11.09 11.47
C LEU A 677 -16.26 9.61 11.05
N TYR A 678 -17.38 8.93 11.32
CA TYR A 678 -17.59 7.55 10.90
C TYR A 678 -17.56 7.39 9.37
N THR A 679 -18.25 8.24 8.61
CA THR A 679 -18.26 8.22 7.13
C THR A 679 -16.85 8.35 6.55
N VAL A 680 -16.03 9.26 7.10
CA VAL A 680 -14.63 9.44 6.68
C VAL A 680 -13.76 8.22 7.03
N LEU A 681 -13.94 7.64 8.22
CA LEU A 681 -13.24 6.42 8.62
C LEU A 681 -13.64 5.22 7.74
N VAL A 682 -14.93 5.01 7.46
CA VAL A 682 -15.44 3.97 6.55
C VAL A 682 -14.77 4.07 5.18
N GLY A 683 -14.78 5.26 4.56
CA GLY A 683 -14.15 5.48 3.26
C GLY A 683 -12.65 5.16 3.24
N ARG A 684 -11.93 5.46 4.33
CA ARG A 684 -10.52 5.09 4.47
C ARG A 684 -10.31 3.59 4.72
N TYR A 685 -11.16 2.94 5.50
CA TYR A 685 -11.05 1.50 5.78
C TYR A 685 -11.39 0.64 4.54
N HIS A 686 -12.31 1.08 3.69
CA HIS A 686 -12.54 0.44 2.38
C HIS A 686 -11.27 0.44 1.52
N LYS A 687 -10.59 1.60 1.38
CA LYS A 687 -9.34 1.69 0.62
C LYS A 687 -8.16 0.97 1.29
N LYS A 688 -8.09 0.94 2.63
CA LYS A 688 -6.96 0.32 3.38
C LYS A 688 -7.05 -1.21 3.50
N LEU A 689 -8.23 -1.81 3.30
CA LEU A 689 -8.44 -3.25 3.52
C LEU A 689 -8.89 -4.03 2.28
N GLU A 690 -9.14 -3.36 1.15
CA GLU A 690 -9.85 -3.88 -0.04
C GLU A 690 -11.04 -4.79 0.35
N MET A 691 -12.05 -4.20 0.97
CA MET A 691 -13.24 -4.91 1.46
C MET A 691 -14.51 -4.20 1.00
N SER A 692 -15.55 -4.97 0.67
CA SER A 692 -16.89 -4.44 0.37
C SER A 692 -17.60 -3.98 1.64
N SER A 693 -18.66 -3.18 1.49
CA SER A 693 -19.50 -2.71 2.62
C SER A 693 -20.13 -3.86 3.41
N MET A 694 -20.49 -4.97 2.76
CA MET A 694 -21.00 -6.17 3.44
C MET A 694 -19.90 -6.89 4.24
N GLN A 695 -18.70 -7.03 3.68
CA GLN A 695 -17.56 -7.64 4.38
C GLN A 695 -17.12 -6.82 5.60
N LEU A 696 -17.05 -5.48 5.45
CA LEU A 696 -16.69 -4.60 6.56
C LEU A 696 -17.76 -4.64 7.66
N LEU A 697 -19.04 -4.57 7.30
CA LEU A 697 -20.15 -4.63 8.25
C LEU A 697 -20.27 -5.99 8.95
N LEU A 698 -19.96 -7.11 8.27
CA LEU A 698 -19.90 -8.44 8.88
C LEU A 698 -18.88 -8.53 10.02
N ASN A 699 -17.71 -7.88 9.87
CA ASN A 699 -16.70 -7.83 10.94
C ASN A 699 -17.06 -6.79 12.02
N GLN A 700 -17.72 -5.69 11.66
CA GLN A 700 -18.05 -4.58 12.56
C GLN A 700 -19.27 -4.86 13.45
N ALA A 701 -20.38 -5.35 12.88
CA ALA A 701 -21.67 -5.44 13.56
C ALA A 701 -21.65 -6.31 14.84
N PRO A 702 -21.02 -7.49 14.90
CA PRO A 702 -20.96 -8.28 16.12
C PRO A 702 -20.19 -7.59 17.26
N VAL A 703 -19.14 -6.82 16.92
CA VAL A 703 -18.34 -6.07 17.89
C VAL A 703 -19.11 -4.83 18.37
N SER A 704 -19.82 -4.14 17.47
CA SER A 704 -20.75 -3.06 17.83
C SER A 704 -21.87 -3.56 18.76
N ALA A 705 -22.48 -4.71 18.47
CA ALA A 705 -23.46 -5.33 19.36
C ALA A 705 -22.90 -5.60 20.76
N ALA A 706 -21.72 -6.23 20.86
CA ALA A 706 -21.07 -6.50 22.15
C ALA A 706 -20.79 -5.22 22.95
N VAL A 707 -20.23 -4.18 22.31
CA VAL A 707 -19.97 -2.87 22.94
C VAL A 707 -21.26 -2.21 23.43
N LEU A 708 -22.35 -2.26 22.65
CA LEU A 708 -23.63 -1.69 23.05
C LEU A 708 -24.29 -2.48 24.19
N VAL A 709 -24.25 -3.82 24.16
CA VAL A 709 -24.73 -4.67 25.28
C VAL A 709 -23.98 -4.35 26.57
N CYS A 710 -22.67 -4.11 26.52
CA CYS A 710 -21.93 -3.62 27.67
C CYS A 710 -22.43 -2.26 28.17
N ILE A 711 -22.79 -1.31 27.28
CA ILE A 711 -23.22 0.05 27.68
C ILE A 711 -24.65 0.08 28.27
N VAL A 712 -25.54 -0.83 27.85
CA VAL A 712 -26.97 -0.85 28.24
C VAL A 712 -27.23 -0.69 29.76
N PRO A 713 -26.59 -1.45 30.68
CA PRO A 713 -26.90 -1.40 32.12
C PRO A 713 -26.63 -0.03 32.79
N TRP A 714 -25.82 0.83 32.16
CA TRP A 714 -25.49 2.17 32.66
C TRP A 714 -26.34 3.28 32.03
N MET A 715 -26.87 3.08 30.82
CA MET A 715 -27.70 4.05 30.10
C MET A 715 -29.20 3.84 30.29
N GLU A 716 -29.63 2.61 30.57
CA GLU A 716 -31.00 2.15 30.34
C GLU A 716 -31.63 1.48 31.57
N THR A 717 -32.95 1.33 31.53
CA THR A 717 -33.74 0.64 32.56
C THR A 717 -34.59 -0.42 31.86
N PHE A 718 -34.33 -1.69 32.15
CA PHE A 718 -35.06 -2.81 31.53
C PHE A 718 -36.57 -2.75 31.85
N PRO A 719 -37.45 -2.96 30.85
CA PRO A 719 -38.89 -3.01 31.07
C PRO A 719 -39.30 -4.28 31.82
N VAL A 720 -40.38 -4.21 32.59
CA VAL A 720 -40.95 -5.38 33.28
C VAL A 720 -41.77 -6.19 32.27
N VAL A 721 -41.26 -7.39 31.91
CA VAL A 721 -41.74 -8.19 30.77
C VAL A 721 -43.26 -8.47 30.78
N SER A 722 -43.87 -8.58 31.96
CA SER A 722 -45.31 -8.84 32.14
C SER A 722 -46.24 -7.67 31.75
N THR A 723 -45.73 -6.50 31.39
CA THR A 723 -46.54 -5.31 31.06
C THR A 723 -46.52 -4.93 29.58
N VAL A 724 -46.05 -5.83 28.70
CA VAL A 724 -45.89 -5.58 27.26
C VAL A 724 -47.01 -6.27 26.45
N PRO A 725 -47.84 -5.54 25.69
CA PRO A 725 -48.89 -6.16 24.87
C PRO A 725 -48.28 -6.96 23.71
N GLY A 726 -48.87 -8.12 23.39
CA GLY A 726 -48.35 -9.07 22.39
C GLY A 726 -48.25 -8.51 20.97
N SER A 727 -49.05 -7.50 20.62
CA SER A 727 -48.93 -6.76 19.36
C SER A 727 -47.58 -6.05 19.21
N LEU A 728 -47.00 -5.55 20.30
CA LEU A 728 -45.69 -4.89 20.28
C LEU A 728 -44.55 -5.90 20.08
N TRP A 729 -44.68 -7.11 20.63
CA TRP A 729 -43.78 -8.22 20.35
C TRP A 729 -43.86 -8.67 18.88
N ALA A 730 -45.07 -8.71 18.30
CA ALA A 730 -45.24 -8.96 16.87
C ALA A 730 -44.59 -7.86 16.01
N SER A 731 -44.67 -6.58 16.40
CA SER A 731 -43.94 -5.50 15.73
C SER A 731 -42.41 -5.67 15.79
N ILE A 732 -41.86 -6.08 16.95
CA ILE A 732 -40.43 -6.34 17.11
C ILE A 732 -39.99 -7.52 16.22
N LEU A 733 -40.79 -8.59 16.15
CA LEU A 733 -40.51 -9.75 15.31
C LEU A 733 -40.67 -9.46 13.81
N ALA A 734 -41.56 -8.55 13.41
CA ALA A 734 -41.75 -8.18 12.01
C ALA A 734 -40.50 -7.54 11.35
N PHE A 735 -39.64 -6.88 12.14
CA PHE A 735 -38.35 -6.36 11.63
C PHE A 735 -37.43 -7.45 11.08
N TYR A 736 -37.56 -8.72 11.52
CA TYR A 736 -36.76 -9.85 11.04
C TYR A 736 -36.89 -10.09 9.52
N ILE A 737 -37.95 -9.57 8.89
CA ILE A 737 -38.27 -9.77 7.48
C ILE A 737 -37.75 -8.60 6.59
N ILE A 738 -37.35 -7.47 7.18
CA ILE A 738 -37.16 -6.20 6.45
C ILE A 738 -35.69 -5.89 6.12
N ASP A 739 -34.71 -6.47 6.83
CA ASP A 739 -33.26 -6.14 6.73
C ASP A 739 -32.56 -6.73 5.48
N ALA A 740 -33.29 -6.91 4.38
CA ALA A 740 -32.87 -7.66 3.18
C ALA A 740 -32.57 -6.79 1.95
N ALA A 741 -32.33 -5.48 2.12
CA ALA A 741 -31.99 -4.55 1.04
C ALA A 741 -30.48 -4.21 1.06
N GLY A 742 -29.77 -4.57 -0.01
CA GLY A 742 -28.34 -4.25 -0.17
C GLY A 742 -28.05 -2.75 -0.32
N PRO A 743 -26.77 -2.34 -0.27
CA PRO A 743 -26.33 -0.94 -0.35
C PRO A 743 -26.42 -0.40 -1.80
N VAL A 744 -27.63 -0.29 -2.34
CA VAL A 744 -27.92 0.25 -3.68
C VAL A 744 -28.89 1.43 -3.54
N THR A 745 -28.37 2.56 -3.07
CA THR A 745 -29.07 3.86 -3.11
C THR A 745 -28.10 4.99 -3.40
N SER A 746 -28.15 5.54 -4.61
CA SER A 746 -27.46 6.78 -4.97
C SER A 746 -27.95 7.97 -4.15
N THR A 747 -27.16 9.04 -4.13
CA THR A 747 -27.45 10.28 -3.37
C THR A 747 -28.84 10.86 -3.65
N VAL A 748 -29.34 10.75 -4.89
CA VAL A 748 -30.68 11.22 -5.30
C VAL A 748 -31.80 10.48 -4.57
N ILE A 749 -31.66 9.16 -4.38
CA ILE A 749 -32.61 8.35 -3.59
C ILE A 749 -32.47 8.71 -2.09
N GLY A 750 -31.26 9.05 -1.66
CA GLY A 750 -30.98 9.63 -0.34
C GLY A 750 -31.71 10.93 -0.04
N GLN A 751 -31.93 11.76 -1.06
CA GLN A 751 -32.74 12.98 -0.98
C GLN A 751 -34.24 12.64 -0.98
N LEU A 752 -34.69 11.83 -1.95
CA LEU A 752 -36.10 11.45 -2.12
C LEU A 752 -36.69 10.79 -0.86
N LYS A 753 -35.98 9.85 -0.22
CA LYS A 753 -36.44 9.22 1.02
C LYS A 753 -36.62 10.25 2.14
N THR A 754 -35.76 11.27 2.19
CA THR A 754 -35.84 12.32 3.22
C THR A 754 -37.04 13.24 2.99
N CYS A 755 -37.31 13.62 1.74
CA CYS A 755 -38.55 14.34 1.38
C CYS A 755 -39.81 13.55 1.77
N ILE A 756 -39.84 12.24 1.51
CA ILE A 756 -40.98 11.37 1.85
C ILE A 756 -41.17 11.27 3.37
N ILE A 757 -40.10 11.09 4.16
CA ILE A 757 -40.19 11.00 5.62
C ILE A 757 -40.63 12.35 6.24
N VAL A 758 -40.14 13.48 5.73
CA VAL A 758 -40.59 14.82 6.19
C VAL A 758 -42.04 15.07 5.81
N GLY A 759 -42.46 14.73 4.59
CA GLY A 759 -43.84 14.88 4.12
C GLY A 759 -44.84 14.02 4.90
N LEU A 760 -44.55 12.72 5.07
CA LEU A 760 -45.36 11.84 5.92
C LEU A 760 -45.30 12.25 7.40
N GLY A 761 -44.15 12.76 7.86
CA GLY A 761 -43.98 13.28 9.22
C GLY A 761 -44.89 14.47 9.49
N TRP A 762 -45.10 15.34 8.50
CA TRP A 762 -46.08 16.42 8.56
C TRP A 762 -47.52 15.89 8.48
N MET A 763 -47.84 15.00 7.52
CA MET A 763 -49.20 14.45 7.36
C MET A 763 -49.69 13.62 8.56
N LEU A 764 -48.79 13.00 9.32
CA LEU A 764 -49.10 12.17 10.48
C LEU A 764 -48.96 12.91 11.83
N SER A 765 -48.45 14.14 11.84
CA SER A 765 -48.39 14.98 13.05
C SER A 765 -49.57 15.95 13.06
N ASP A 766 -50.39 15.91 14.12
CA ASP A 766 -51.49 16.86 14.35
C ASP A 766 -50.98 18.24 14.84
N HIS A 767 -49.94 18.76 14.17
CA HIS A 767 -49.15 19.90 14.61
C HIS A 767 -49.11 21.00 13.54
N ARG A 768 -49.45 22.22 13.94
CA ARG A 768 -49.47 23.39 13.05
C ARG A 768 -48.04 23.93 12.85
N ILE A 769 -47.32 23.35 11.89
CA ILE A 769 -46.00 23.85 11.47
C ILE A 769 -46.09 25.34 11.09
N MET A 770 -45.25 26.18 11.70
CA MET A 770 -45.16 27.60 11.37
C MET A 770 -44.71 27.80 9.92
N HIS A 771 -45.29 28.78 9.20
CA HIS A 771 -44.91 29.10 7.83
C HIS A 771 -43.40 29.39 7.64
N GLN A 772 -42.74 29.88 8.70
CA GLN A 772 -41.29 30.12 8.71
C GLN A 772 -40.46 28.82 8.73
N SER A 773 -40.91 27.77 9.43
CA SER A 773 -40.33 26.42 9.31
C SER A 773 -40.53 25.85 7.91
N ILE A 774 -41.70 26.06 7.30
CA ILE A 774 -41.97 25.59 5.93
C ILE A 774 -40.97 26.21 4.93
N ALA A 775 -40.71 27.52 5.04
CA ALA A 775 -39.68 28.20 4.24
C ALA A 775 -38.26 27.63 4.48
N GLY A 776 -37.91 27.32 5.73
CA GLY A 776 -36.64 26.66 6.09
C GLY A 776 -36.49 25.26 5.47
N ILE A 777 -37.58 24.47 5.44
CA ILE A 777 -37.60 23.15 4.78
C ILE A 777 -37.33 23.31 3.28
N PHE A 778 -38.06 24.19 2.58
CA PHE A 778 -37.82 24.43 1.16
C PHE A 778 -36.38 24.87 0.88
N LEU A 779 -35.82 25.79 1.69
CA LEU A 779 -34.44 26.24 1.55
C LEU A 779 -33.42 25.10 1.73
N ALA A 780 -33.64 24.21 2.71
CA ALA A 780 -32.78 23.04 2.96
C ALA A 780 -32.87 22.01 1.82
N LEU A 781 -34.06 21.77 1.26
CA LEU A 781 -34.25 20.87 0.12
C LEU A 781 -33.63 21.46 -1.16
N THR A 782 -33.77 22.76 -1.41
CA THR A 782 -33.13 23.45 -2.54
C THR A 782 -31.60 23.38 -2.43
N GLY A 783 -31.03 23.61 -1.24
CA GLY A 783 -29.58 23.50 -0.99
C GLY A 783 -29.01 22.07 -1.06
N MET A 784 -29.85 21.04 -1.22
CA MET A 784 -29.42 19.68 -1.57
C MET A 784 -29.60 19.34 -3.05
N SER A 785 -30.49 20.03 -3.76
CA SER A 785 -30.80 19.77 -5.17
C SER A 785 -29.90 20.54 -6.13
N LEU A 786 -28.99 21.36 -5.60
CA LEU A 786 -27.96 22.15 -6.28
C LEU A 786 -26.57 21.62 -5.95
#